data_AF-A0A835VC02-F1
#
_entry.id   AF-A0A835VC02-F1
#
_cell.length_a   1.000
_cell.length_b   1.000
_cell.length_c   1.000
_cell.angle_alpha   90.00
_cell.angle_beta   90.00
_cell.angle_gamma   90.00
#
_symmetry.space_group_name_H-M   'P 1'
#
loop_
_entity.id
_entity.type
_entity.pdbx_description
1 polymer ?
#
loop_
_entity_poly.entity_id
_entity_poly.type
_entity_poly.pdbx_seq_one_letter_code
_entity_poly.pdbx_strand_id
1 'polypeptide(L)'
;MRKVAVGTAVVCAATACAVAALIVRRRMRNSGRWARVAAIVKELEEKCATPIGKLRQVADAMTVEMHAGLASEGGSKLKMLISYVDNLPTGDEKGLFYALDLGGTNFRVLRVQLGGKELGVIKQEAEEVSIPPHLMVGSSHELFDFIAAEVAKFIHSESEEFQFPAGRQRELGFTFSFPVRQTSLASGTLIKWTKGFSIEETVGEDVVSELTKAIERQGLDLRVAALVNDTVGTLAGGRFHDKDVVVAVILGTGTNAAYVERAHAIPKWHDLLPKSGEMDVCYVGNQHGMGKFRSSHLPLTEYDQSLDAESLNPGEQIFEKLISGMYLGEILRKVLLRLAEEASFFGDIVPPKLRVPFILRTPHMSSMHHDTSSDLNVVGSKLKDILGITNTSLKTRKTIVELCDIIAKRGARLSAAGIVGILKKQGRDVVVDKQRTVVALDGGLFEHYAEFRESLVSTLAEILGKEVAPSVVITHANDGSGIGAALIAASNSQYPELETGGRISEWWQRLLRTRREAAMFWCGRGVRETNGKEVPIESTMEELRGNGASVLDPKSEVGGGVQDVHGEDRATEEQLVTPWTVSVASGYTLLRDPRHNKGLVFSEKERNAHYLLGLLPPVCITQELQEKKLLYNIRQYKVPLQRYMALMDLQERNERLFYKLLIDNVEELLSIIYTPTVGEACQKYGCIFRRPQGLYISSKEKGRILEVLKNWPERSIQVIVVTDGERILGLGDLGCQGMGIPVGKLSLYTALGGIRPSACLPVTIDVGTNNEKLLKDEFYIGLRQKRATGQEYSELLHEFMYAVKHNYGEKVLIQFEDFANHNAFELLAKYCTTHLVFNDDIQGTACVVLGGILAALKLVCGTLAEHTFLFLGAGEAGTGIAELIALMMSKQTKASLEVCRKKIWLVDSKGLIVSSRRGSLQHFKKPWAHEHEPIGSLLDAVKVIKPTVLIGSSGMGSTFTKEVVEAMASFNEKPIILALSNPTSQSECTAEEAYTWSKGHAIFASGSPFDPVEQNGKLYVPGQANNAYIFPGFGLGLVISGTIRVHDDMLLAASEALAKQVTKEQLDKGLIYPPLENIRKISAQIAASVAAVAYELGLATHLPQPSDLVKFAESCMYSPVYRRYR
;
A
#
# COMPACT_ATOMS: atom_id res chain seq x y z
N MET A 1 -79.70 -18.64 24.39
CA MET A 1 -78.77 -19.56 23.69
C MET A 1 -78.64 -19.29 22.18
N ARG A 2 -79.70 -19.25 21.35
CA ARG A 2 -79.57 -19.14 19.86
C ARG A 2 -78.66 -18.02 19.31
N LYS A 3 -78.62 -16.82 19.92
CA LYS A 3 -77.78 -15.71 19.42
C LYS A 3 -76.27 -15.91 19.64
N VAL A 4 -75.86 -16.69 20.63
CA VAL A 4 -74.43 -16.91 20.93
C VAL A 4 -73.82 -17.90 19.93
N ALA A 5 -74.50 -19.01 19.67
CA ALA A 5 -74.03 -20.05 18.74
C ALA A 5 -73.79 -19.55 17.30
N VAL A 6 -74.64 -18.63 16.82
CA VAL A 6 -74.47 -18.02 15.48
C VAL A 6 -73.22 -17.11 15.45
N GLY A 7 -72.96 -16.36 16.53
CA GLY A 7 -71.75 -15.55 16.65
C GLY A 7 -70.47 -16.38 16.60
N THR A 8 -70.41 -17.48 17.35
CA THR A 8 -69.23 -18.37 17.36
C THR A 8 -69.00 -19.03 16.00
N ALA A 9 -70.07 -19.47 15.32
CA ALA A 9 -69.97 -20.09 14.00
C ALA A 9 -69.42 -19.10 12.94
N VAL A 10 -69.88 -17.84 12.93
CA VAL A 10 -69.40 -16.80 12.00
C VAL A 10 -67.94 -16.45 12.26
N VAL A 11 -67.51 -16.34 13.53
CA VAL A 11 -66.10 -16.07 13.88
C VAL A 11 -65.19 -17.23 13.50
N CYS A 12 -65.61 -18.48 13.74
CA CYS A 12 -64.84 -19.66 13.33
C CYS A 12 -64.73 -19.76 11.79
N ALA A 13 -65.81 -19.49 11.05
CA ALA A 13 -65.79 -19.49 9.59
C ALA A 13 -64.90 -18.36 9.02
N ALA A 14 -64.99 -17.14 9.56
CA ALA A 14 -64.12 -16.03 9.16
C ALA A 14 -62.64 -16.32 9.44
N THR A 15 -62.33 -16.93 10.60
CA THR A 15 -60.96 -17.33 10.96
C THR A 15 -60.44 -18.44 10.05
N ALA A 16 -61.26 -19.45 9.75
CA ALA A 16 -60.91 -20.53 8.82
C ALA A 16 -60.67 -20.00 7.40
N CYS A 17 -61.51 -19.08 6.90
CA CYS A 17 -61.31 -18.42 5.61
C CYS A 17 -60.04 -17.54 5.59
N ALA A 18 -59.75 -16.80 6.67
CA ALA A 18 -58.51 -16.01 6.79
C ALA A 18 -57.26 -16.90 6.81
N VAL A 19 -57.29 -18.02 7.54
CA VAL A 19 -56.21 -19.02 7.57
C VAL A 19 -56.05 -19.70 6.21
N ALA A 20 -57.15 -20.07 5.54
CA ALA A 20 -57.11 -20.64 4.19
C ALA A 20 -56.53 -19.64 3.17
N ALA A 21 -56.95 -18.37 3.21
CA ALA A 21 -56.40 -17.30 2.38
C ALA A 21 -54.91 -17.05 2.65
N LEU A 22 -54.47 -17.11 3.92
CA LEU A 22 -53.06 -17.05 4.31
C LEU A 22 -52.27 -18.26 3.78
N ILE A 23 -52.82 -19.48 3.86
CA ILE A 23 -52.20 -20.71 3.33
C ILE A 23 -52.10 -20.64 1.80
N VAL A 24 -53.14 -20.18 1.10
CA VAL A 24 -53.14 -19.99 -0.35
C VAL A 24 -52.13 -18.91 -0.75
N ARG A 25 -52.12 -17.74 -0.09
CA ARG A 25 -51.16 -16.66 -0.34
C ARG A 25 -49.71 -17.11 -0.06
N ARG A 26 -49.49 -17.91 0.99
CA ARG A 26 -48.19 -18.51 1.32
C ARG A 26 -47.78 -19.58 0.30
N ARG A 27 -48.71 -20.41 -0.22
CA ARG A 27 -48.46 -21.35 -1.32
C ARG A 27 -48.13 -20.63 -2.63
N MET A 28 -48.88 -19.60 -3.01
CA MET A 28 -48.61 -18.81 -4.22
C MET A 28 -47.25 -18.11 -4.13
N ARG A 29 -46.93 -17.47 -3.00
CA ARG A 29 -45.62 -16.85 -2.75
C ARG A 29 -44.48 -17.88 -2.77
N ASN A 30 -44.66 -19.06 -2.19
CA ASN A 30 -43.67 -20.13 -2.28
C ASN A 30 -43.53 -20.67 -3.72
N SER A 31 -44.61 -20.78 -4.48
CA SER A 31 -44.57 -21.21 -5.89
C SER A 31 -43.77 -20.23 -6.75
N GLY A 32 -44.04 -18.92 -6.62
CA GLY A 32 -43.27 -17.88 -7.31
C GLY A 32 -41.79 -17.86 -6.94
N ARG A 33 -41.45 -18.08 -5.66
CA ARG A 33 -40.06 -18.24 -5.20
C ARG A 33 -39.37 -19.41 -5.90
N TRP A 34 -39.97 -20.61 -5.86
CA TRP A 34 -39.37 -21.79 -6.49
C TRP A 34 -39.30 -21.70 -8.01
N ALA A 35 -40.20 -20.96 -8.66
CA ALA A 35 -40.07 -20.63 -10.08
C ALA A 35 -38.85 -19.73 -10.37
N ARG A 36 -38.58 -18.72 -9.52
CA ARG A 36 -37.37 -17.88 -9.66
C ARG A 36 -36.08 -18.66 -9.35
N VAL A 37 -36.09 -19.54 -8.35
CA VAL A 37 -34.96 -20.46 -8.09
C VAL A 37 -34.67 -21.30 -9.34
N ALA A 38 -35.68 -21.98 -9.90
CA ALA A 38 -35.51 -22.81 -11.08
C ALA A 38 -35.01 -22.01 -12.31
N ALA A 39 -35.47 -20.77 -12.48
CA ALA A 39 -34.99 -19.90 -13.54
C ALA A 39 -33.49 -19.56 -13.39
N ILE A 40 -33.02 -19.23 -12.18
CA ILE A 40 -31.61 -18.90 -11.91
C ILE A 40 -30.71 -20.14 -12.05
N VAL A 41 -31.15 -21.31 -11.57
CA VAL A 41 -30.41 -22.58 -11.73
C VAL A 41 -30.28 -22.93 -13.22
N LYS A 42 -31.37 -22.83 -13.99
CA LYS A 42 -31.35 -23.08 -15.43
C LYS A 42 -30.49 -22.07 -16.19
N GLU A 43 -30.53 -20.79 -15.81
CA GLU A 43 -29.67 -19.75 -16.38
C GLU A 43 -28.19 -20.07 -16.15
N LEU A 44 -27.82 -20.54 -14.96
CA LEU A 44 -26.47 -21.01 -14.67
C LEU A 44 -26.11 -22.23 -15.52
N GLU A 45 -26.98 -23.24 -15.59
CA GLU A 45 -26.76 -24.45 -16.40
C GLU A 45 -26.51 -24.12 -17.89
N GLU A 46 -27.36 -23.28 -18.49
CA GLU A 46 -27.25 -22.85 -19.88
C GLU A 46 -25.96 -22.04 -20.13
N LYS A 47 -25.59 -21.11 -19.24
CA LYS A 47 -24.33 -20.32 -19.38
C LYS A 47 -23.07 -21.17 -19.13
N CYS A 48 -23.13 -22.13 -18.20
CA CYS A 48 -22.04 -23.07 -17.89
C CYS A 48 -21.89 -24.20 -18.91
N ALA A 49 -22.82 -24.33 -19.86
CA ALA A 49 -22.83 -25.41 -20.83
C ALA A 49 -21.52 -25.49 -21.66
N THR A 50 -20.96 -26.70 -21.69
CA THR A 50 -19.69 -27.04 -22.34
C THR A 50 -19.89 -28.15 -23.38
N PRO A 51 -20.58 -27.88 -24.50
CA PRO A 51 -20.71 -28.84 -25.59
C PRO A 51 -19.35 -29.12 -26.23
N ILE A 52 -19.16 -30.34 -26.76
CA ILE A 52 -17.89 -30.82 -27.34
C ILE A 52 -17.28 -29.82 -28.33
N GLY A 53 -18.08 -29.21 -29.21
CA GLY A 53 -17.59 -28.23 -30.18
C GLY A 53 -16.96 -26.99 -29.53
N LYS A 54 -17.50 -26.51 -28.41
CA LYS A 54 -16.95 -25.37 -27.64
C LYS A 54 -15.69 -25.78 -26.89
N LEU A 55 -15.64 -27.00 -26.36
CA LEU A 55 -14.44 -27.56 -25.73
C LEU A 55 -13.28 -27.74 -26.74
N ARG A 56 -13.57 -28.18 -27.97
CA ARG A 56 -12.59 -28.23 -29.06
C ARG A 56 -12.08 -26.84 -29.43
N GLN A 57 -12.96 -25.85 -29.59
CA GLN A 57 -12.55 -24.45 -29.81
C GLN A 57 -11.64 -23.90 -28.69
N VAL A 58 -11.90 -24.26 -27.43
CA VAL A 58 -11.02 -23.90 -26.30
C VAL A 58 -9.65 -24.59 -26.42
N ALA A 59 -9.60 -25.87 -26.77
CA ALA A 59 -8.35 -26.61 -27.00
C ALA A 59 -7.54 -26.02 -28.18
N ASP A 60 -8.21 -25.71 -29.29
CA ASP A 60 -7.62 -25.12 -30.49
C ASP A 60 -7.03 -23.73 -30.20
N ALA A 61 -7.80 -22.86 -29.55
CA ALA A 61 -7.33 -21.53 -29.17
C ALA A 61 -6.18 -21.60 -28.15
N MET A 62 -6.19 -22.55 -27.20
CA MET A 62 -5.06 -22.75 -26.29
C MET A 62 -3.81 -23.23 -27.05
N THR A 63 -3.98 -24.08 -28.06
CA THR A 63 -2.89 -24.53 -28.95
C THR A 63 -2.27 -23.35 -29.70
N VAL A 64 -3.08 -22.41 -30.20
CA VAL A 64 -2.60 -21.18 -30.89
C VAL A 64 -1.80 -20.29 -29.94
N GLU A 65 -2.33 -20.00 -28.75
CA GLU A 65 -1.63 -19.19 -27.74
C GLU A 65 -0.29 -19.84 -27.31
N MET A 66 -0.24 -21.17 -27.17
CA MET A 66 1.02 -21.88 -26.88
C MET A 66 2.08 -21.71 -27.97
N HIS A 67 1.71 -21.79 -29.26
CA HIS A 67 2.66 -21.52 -30.35
C HIS A 67 3.16 -20.08 -30.31
N ALA A 68 2.26 -19.10 -30.13
CA ALA A 68 2.62 -17.68 -30.09
C ALA A 68 3.51 -17.33 -28.90
N GLY A 69 3.26 -17.91 -27.72
CA GLY A 69 4.07 -17.70 -26.51
C GLY A 69 5.45 -18.35 -26.53
N LEU A 70 5.66 -19.39 -27.35
CA LEU A 70 6.97 -19.98 -27.64
C LEU A 70 7.75 -19.23 -28.72
N ALA A 71 7.05 -18.62 -29.68
CA ALA A 71 7.67 -17.88 -30.78
C ALA A 71 8.38 -16.59 -30.33
N SER A 72 7.83 -15.87 -29.35
CA SER A 72 8.44 -14.65 -28.82
C SER A 72 8.01 -14.32 -27.39
N GLU A 73 8.89 -13.65 -26.63
CA GLU A 73 8.49 -13.05 -25.35
C GLU A 73 7.44 -11.96 -25.58
N GLY A 74 6.26 -12.12 -24.96
CA GLY A 74 5.12 -11.21 -25.13
C GLY A 74 4.22 -11.50 -26.33
N GLY A 75 4.51 -12.52 -27.16
CA GLY A 75 3.69 -12.90 -28.32
C GLY A 75 2.31 -13.48 -27.99
N SER A 76 2.07 -13.88 -26.74
CA SER A 76 0.82 -14.44 -26.24
C SER A 76 0.51 -13.96 -24.81
N LYS A 77 -0.76 -13.99 -24.41
CA LYS A 77 -1.18 -13.78 -23.01
C LYS A 77 -0.90 -15.00 -22.13
N LEU A 78 -0.76 -16.19 -22.73
CA LEU A 78 -0.26 -17.40 -22.11
C LEU A 78 1.28 -17.32 -22.09
N LYS A 79 1.87 -17.05 -20.91
CA LYS A 79 3.32 -16.87 -20.79
C LYS A 79 4.02 -18.24 -20.70
N MET A 80 4.61 -18.65 -21.82
CA MET A 80 5.33 -19.90 -21.93
C MET A 80 6.76 -19.79 -21.35
N LEU A 81 6.92 -19.71 -20.02
CA LEU A 81 8.26 -19.58 -19.41
C LEU A 81 9.07 -20.88 -19.62
N ILE A 82 10.40 -20.77 -19.60
CA ILE A 82 11.32 -21.88 -19.85
C ILE A 82 12.02 -22.25 -18.54
N SER A 83 12.14 -23.55 -18.26
CA SER A 83 12.89 -24.07 -17.12
C SER A 83 14.31 -24.48 -17.51
N TYR A 84 15.24 -24.37 -16.56
CA TYR A 84 16.66 -24.72 -16.73
C TYR A 84 16.97 -26.18 -16.33
N VAL A 85 15.95 -27.05 -16.23
CA VAL A 85 16.14 -28.50 -16.04
C VAL A 85 16.41 -29.15 -17.40
N ASP A 86 17.68 -29.38 -17.70
CA ASP A 86 18.17 -29.96 -18.96
C ASP A 86 18.31 -31.50 -18.92
N ASN A 87 18.27 -32.10 -17.72
CA ASN A 87 18.29 -33.53 -17.50
C ASN A 87 17.12 -33.94 -16.59
N LEU A 88 16.20 -34.77 -17.11
CA LEU A 88 15.17 -35.43 -16.31
C LEU A 88 15.74 -36.67 -15.59
N PRO A 89 15.20 -37.05 -14.42
CA PRO A 89 15.71 -38.18 -13.66
C PRO A 89 15.67 -39.48 -14.47
N THR A 90 16.75 -40.23 -14.36
CA THR A 90 17.06 -41.44 -15.13
C THR A 90 16.69 -42.73 -14.40
N GLY A 91 16.48 -42.62 -13.08
CA GLY A 91 16.37 -43.72 -12.15
C GLY A 91 17.69 -44.07 -11.46
N ASP A 92 18.85 -43.58 -11.92
CA ASP A 92 20.16 -43.91 -11.32
C ASP A 92 20.47 -43.14 -10.02
N GLU A 93 19.61 -42.18 -9.64
CA GLU A 93 19.86 -41.24 -8.56
C GLU A 93 19.91 -41.93 -7.18
N LYS A 94 20.93 -41.60 -6.37
CA LYS A 94 21.18 -42.20 -5.04
C LYS A 94 21.57 -41.16 -4.00
N GLY A 95 21.17 -41.39 -2.75
CA GLY A 95 21.53 -40.56 -1.60
C GLY A 95 20.33 -39.92 -0.90
N LEU A 96 20.61 -39.15 0.16
CA LEU A 96 19.61 -38.43 0.94
C LEU A 96 19.49 -36.98 0.44
N PHE A 97 18.29 -36.60 0.00
CA PHE A 97 17.98 -35.26 -0.48
C PHE A 97 16.76 -34.69 0.20
N TYR A 98 16.69 -33.37 0.32
CA TYR A 98 15.56 -32.67 0.87
C TYR A 98 14.77 -31.97 -0.25
N ALA A 99 13.48 -31.77 -0.04
CA ALA A 99 12.67 -30.89 -0.88
C ALA A 99 11.82 -29.95 -0.04
N LEU A 100 11.61 -28.73 -0.54
CA LEU A 100 10.71 -27.73 0.02
C LEU A 100 9.69 -27.39 -1.06
N ASP A 101 8.42 -27.74 -0.86
CA ASP A 101 7.33 -27.47 -1.80
C ASP A 101 6.42 -26.36 -1.26
N LEU A 102 6.66 -25.14 -1.73
CA LEU A 102 5.87 -23.96 -1.36
C LEU A 102 4.64 -23.83 -2.26
N GLY A 103 3.49 -24.23 -1.71
CA GLY A 103 2.18 -24.15 -2.32
C GLY A 103 1.47 -22.81 -2.10
N GLY A 104 0.18 -22.77 -2.44
CA GLY A 104 -0.65 -21.55 -2.34
C GLY A 104 -1.35 -21.32 -0.98
N THR A 105 -1.12 -22.16 0.03
CA THR A 105 -1.83 -22.09 1.33
C THR A 105 -1.04 -22.80 2.42
N ASN A 106 -0.43 -23.94 2.07
CA ASN A 106 0.51 -24.69 2.90
C ASN A 106 1.84 -24.81 2.13
N PHE A 107 2.92 -25.12 2.83
CA PHE A 107 4.13 -25.68 2.24
C PHE A 107 4.45 -27.03 2.87
N ARG A 108 5.27 -27.82 2.18
CA ARG A 108 5.70 -29.14 2.64
C ARG A 108 7.22 -29.22 2.65
N VAL A 109 7.78 -29.81 3.71
CA VAL A 109 9.20 -30.15 3.79
C VAL A 109 9.30 -31.67 3.71
N LEU A 110 10.16 -32.17 2.82
CA LEU A 110 10.35 -33.59 2.58
C LEU A 110 11.83 -33.97 2.73
N ARG A 111 12.09 -35.19 3.22
CA ARG A 111 13.37 -35.89 3.06
C ARG A 111 13.15 -37.20 2.31
N VAL A 112 13.97 -37.46 1.30
CA VAL A 112 13.82 -38.58 0.37
C VAL A 112 15.16 -39.31 0.29
N GLN A 113 15.15 -40.60 0.63
CA GLN A 113 16.28 -41.51 0.47
C GLN A 113 16.16 -42.24 -0.87
N LEU A 114 17.05 -41.94 -1.80
CA LEU A 114 17.10 -42.53 -3.14
C LEU A 114 18.08 -43.70 -3.20
N GLY A 115 17.70 -44.76 -3.90
CA GLY A 115 18.43 -46.03 -3.99
C GLY A 115 18.86 -46.46 -5.40
N GLY A 116 18.68 -45.61 -6.41
CA GLY A 116 18.98 -45.95 -7.81
C GLY A 116 17.98 -46.95 -8.42
N LYS A 117 18.25 -47.41 -9.64
CA LYS A 117 17.25 -48.08 -10.50
C LYS A 117 16.60 -49.34 -9.93
N GLU A 118 17.27 -50.03 -9.02
CA GLU A 118 16.78 -51.27 -8.43
C GLU A 118 15.90 -51.05 -7.19
N LEU A 119 16.08 -49.94 -6.47
CA LEU A 119 15.42 -49.67 -5.19
C LEU A 119 14.48 -48.44 -5.22
N GLY A 120 14.63 -47.55 -6.20
CA GLY A 120 13.79 -46.37 -6.37
C GLY A 120 13.88 -45.40 -5.18
N VAL A 121 12.72 -45.00 -4.66
CA VAL A 121 12.61 -44.27 -3.39
C VAL A 121 12.56 -45.30 -2.25
N ILE A 122 13.63 -45.37 -1.46
CA ILE A 122 13.76 -46.31 -0.33
C ILE A 122 12.87 -45.87 0.85
N LYS A 123 12.92 -44.58 1.18
CA LYS A 123 12.17 -43.98 2.30
C LYS A 123 11.86 -42.53 2.00
N GLN A 124 10.68 -42.08 2.41
CA GLN A 124 10.23 -40.70 2.33
C GLN A 124 9.58 -40.32 3.65
N GLU A 125 9.90 -39.13 4.15
CA GLU A 125 9.16 -38.46 5.23
C GLU A 125 8.81 -37.05 4.79
N ALA A 126 7.63 -36.58 5.14
CA ALA A 126 7.10 -35.28 4.77
C ALA A 126 6.32 -34.65 5.93
N GLU A 127 6.47 -33.34 6.14
CA GLU A 127 5.69 -32.54 7.07
C GLU A 127 5.01 -31.40 6.32
N GLU A 128 3.70 -31.22 6.54
CA GLU A 128 2.90 -30.16 5.93
C GLU A 128 2.62 -29.04 6.95
N VAL A 129 2.94 -27.81 6.56
CA VAL A 129 2.80 -26.61 7.41
C VAL A 129 1.86 -25.61 6.74
N SER A 130 0.80 -25.20 7.45
CA SER A 130 -0.07 -24.12 6.99
C SER A 130 0.56 -22.75 7.16
N ILE A 131 0.43 -21.91 6.13
CA ILE A 131 0.98 -20.55 6.11
C ILE A 131 -0.04 -19.60 6.74
N PRO A 132 0.32 -18.87 7.81
CA PRO A 132 -0.54 -17.84 8.37
C PRO A 132 -0.91 -16.77 7.31
N PRO A 133 -2.19 -16.41 7.14
CA PRO A 133 -2.60 -15.51 6.06
C PRO A 133 -1.92 -14.13 6.05
N HIS A 134 -1.50 -13.63 7.22
CA HIS A 134 -0.77 -12.37 7.31
C HIS A 134 0.63 -12.45 6.68
N LEU A 135 1.27 -13.62 6.66
CA LEU A 135 2.56 -13.83 5.96
C LEU A 135 2.43 -13.89 4.44
N MET A 136 1.23 -14.13 3.90
CA MET A 136 0.99 -14.13 2.45
C MET A 136 0.93 -12.70 1.87
N VAL A 137 0.79 -11.68 2.72
CA VAL A 137 0.66 -10.25 2.37
C VAL A 137 1.57 -9.34 3.20
N GLY A 138 2.46 -9.92 4.00
CA GLY A 138 3.43 -9.22 4.86
C GLY A 138 4.72 -8.88 4.12
N SER A 139 5.85 -8.88 4.82
CA SER A 139 7.17 -8.66 4.20
C SER A 139 7.77 -9.95 3.62
N SER A 140 8.74 -9.79 2.71
CA SER A 140 9.49 -10.93 2.16
C SER A 140 10.27 -11.67 3.25
N HIS A 141 10.86 -10.92 4.18
CA HIS A 141 11.65 -11.47 5.28
C HIS A 141 10.85 -12.37 6.20
N GLU A 142 9.65 -11.95 6.64
CA GLU A 142 8.82 -12.73 7.56
C GLU A 142 8.37 -14.07 6.97
N LEU A 143 8.02 -14.11 5.67
CA LEU A 143 7.63 -15.34 5.01
C LEU A 143 8.81 -16.34 4.90
N PHE A 144 9.97 -15.89 4.40
CA PHE A 144 11.12 -16.79 4.22
C PHE A 144 11.76 -17.19 5.55
N ASP A 145 11.76 -16.32 6.57
CA ASP A 145 12.25 -16.67 7.92
C ASP A 145 11.33 -17.68 8.62
N PHE A 146 10.01 -17.57 8.44
CA PHE A 146 9.06 -18.60 8.90
C PHE A 146 9.33 -19.95 8.22
N ILE A 147 9.44 -19.97 6.89
CA ILE A 147 9.73 -21.21 6.14
C ILE A 147 11.06 -21.83 6.60
N ALA A 148 12.13 -21.02 6.73
CA ALA A 148 13.44 -21.50 7.18
C ALA A 148 13.41 -22.04 8.62
N ALA A 149 12.62 -21.45 9.52
CA ALA A 149 12.46 -21.92 10.89
C ALA A 149 11.75 -23.29 10.97
N GLU A 150 10.75 -23.55 10.14
CA GLU A 150 10.09 -24.87 10.09
C GLU A 150 10.96 -25.93 9.41
N VAL A 151 11.68 -25.57 8.33
CA VAL A 151 12.73 -26.43 7.74
C VAL A 151 13.79 -26.78 8.79
N ALA A 152 14.18 -25.83 9.65
CA ALA A 152 15.09 -26.10 10.76
C ALA A 152 14.53 -27.18 11.70
N LYS A 153 13.27 -27.06 12.14
CA LYS A 153 12.64 -28.06 13.02
C LYS A 153 12.61 -29.45 12.40
N PHE A 154 12.28 -29.54 11.10
CA PHE A 154 12.24 -30.81 10.37
C PHE A 154 13.62 -31.48 10.24
N ILE A 155 14.69 -30.69 10.09
CA ILE A 155 16.07 -31.20 10.10
C ILE A 155 16.48 -31.65 11.52
N HIS A 156 16.04 -30.96 12.57
CA HIS A 156 16.29 -31.37 13.96
C HIS A 156 15.49 -32.61 14.40
N SER A 157 14.42 -33.00 13.69
CA SER A 157 13.66 -34.24 13.91
C SER A 157 14.20 -35.44 13.12
N GLU A 158 15.42 -35.36 12.60
CA GLU A 158 16.09 -36.42 11.85
C GLU A 158 16.44 -37.62 12.75
N SER A 159 15.92 -38.80 12.41
CA SER A 159 16.20 -40.05 13.11
C SER A 159 17.48 -40.71 12.63
N GLU A 160 18.08 -41.57 13.47
CA GLU A 160 19.32 -42.32 13.16
C GLU A 160 19.21 -43.22 11.90
N GLU A 161 17.99 -43.44 11.40
CA GLU A 161 17.71 -44.18 10.17
C GLU A 161 18.11 -43.41 8.88
N PHE A 162 18.24 -42.08 8.94
CA PHE A 162 18.71 -41.25 7.84
C PHE A 162 20.20 -40.93 8.03
N GLN A 163 21.07 -41.80 7.51
CA GLN A 163 22.52 -41.63 7.62
C GLN A 163 23.03 -40.50 6.70
N PHE A 164 23.02 -39.27 7.20
CA PHE A 164 23.61 -38.15 6.50
C PHE A 164 25.16 -38.21 6.54
N PRO A 165 25.88 -38.26 5.39
CA PRO A 165 27.33 -38.45 5.38
C PRO A 165 28.10 -37.28 6.00
N ALA A 166 28.98 -37.59 6.96
CA ALA A 166 29.81 -36.59 7.62
C ALA A 166 30.70 -35.84 6.63
N GLY A 167 30.64 -34.50 6.65
CA GLY A 167 31.45 -33.64 5.77
C GLY A 167 30.83 -33.31 4.41
N ARG A 168 29.59 -33.73 4.13
CA ARG A 168 28.78 -33.18 3.03
C ARG A 168 27.84 -32.10 3.57
N GLN A 169 27.46 -31.15 2.71
CA GLN A 169 26.40 -30.19 2.94
C GLN A 169 25.07 -30.76 2.41
N ARG A 170 23.95 -30.49 3.10
CA ARG A 170 22.62 -30.97 2.67
C ARG A 170 22.19 -30.27 1.37
N GLU A 171 21.62 -31.00 0.42
CA GLU A 171 21.12 -30.44 -0.84
C GLU A 171 19.58 -30.44 -0.88
N LEU A 172 19.00 -29.27 -1.17
CA LEU A 172 17.56 -28.98 -1.19
C LEU A 172 17.08 -28.72 -2.63
N GLY A 173 16.05 -29.44 -3.07
CA GLY A 173 15.21 -29.05 -4.19
C GLY A 173 14.11 -28.09 -3.73
N PHE A 174 14.13 -26.84 -4.19
CA PHE A 174 13.10 -25.85 -3.86
C PHE A 174 12.02 -25.82 -4.94
N THR A 175 10.88 -26.46 -4.67
CA THR A 175 9.67 -26.36 -5.48
C THR A 175 8.92 -25.07 -5.14
N PHE A 176 8.78 -24.20 -6.13
CA PHE A 176 8.17 -22.88 -6.01
C PHE A 176 6.99 -22.73 -6.99
N SER A 177 5.79 -22.58 -6.42
CA SER A 177 4.51 -22.53 -7.16
C SER A 177 4.27 -21.29 -8.04
N PHE A 178 5.05 -20.21 -7.91
CA PHE A 178 4.67 -18.87 -8.39
C PHE A 178 5.60 -18.35 -9.49
N PRO A 179 5.12 -17.49 -10.41
CA PRO A 179 5.87 -17.15 -11.61
C PRO A 179 7.24 -16.52 -11.40
N VAL A 180 8.26 -17.22 -11.91
CA VAL A 180 9.68 -16.92 -11.84
C VAL A 180 10.31 -16.98 -13.24
N ARG A 181 11.14 -15.98 -13.55
CA ARG A 181 12.08 -16.01 -14.68
C ARG A 181 13.37 -16.65 -14.19
N GLN A 182 13.55 -17.95 -14.47
CA GLN A 182 14.79 -18.64 -14.15
C GLN A 182 15.96 -18.07 -14.96
N THR A 183 17.14 -18.06 -14.35
CA THR A 183 18.43 -17.63 -14.94
C THR A 183 19.48 -18.74 -14.89
N SER A 184 19.28 -19.74 -14.04
CA SER A 184 20.00 -21.00 -13.97
C SER A 184 19.13 -22.05 -13.27
N LEU A 185 19.63 -23.28 -13.13
CA LEU A 185 18.95 -24.32 -12.35
C LEU A 185 18.70 -23.90 -10.89
N ALA A 186 19.54 -23.05 -10.29
CA ALA A 186 19.49 -22.69 -8.87
C ALA A 186 19.35 -21.17 -8.63
N SER A 187 18.74 -20.42 -9.57
CA SER A 187 18.44 -18.99 -9.41
C SER A 187 17.26 -18.60 -10.30
N GLY A 188 16.39 -17.72 -9.80
CA GLY A 188 15.28 -17.21 -10.59
C GLY A 188 14.51 -16.08 -9.94
N THR A 189 14.26 -15.04 -10.73
CA THR A 189 13.58 -13.82 -10.31
C THR A 189 12.06 -13.98 -10.29
N LEU A 190 11.39 -13.69 -9.18
CA LEU A 190 9.92 -13.66 -9.12
C LEU A 190 9.36 -12.58 -10.06
N ILE A 191 8.49 -12.98 -10.98
CA ILE A 191 7.77 -12.10 -11.92
C ILE A 191 6.51 -11.53 -11.28
N LYS A 192 5.75 -12.34 -10.52
CA LYS A 192 4.50 -11.94 -9.84
C LYS A 192 4.04 -13.01 -8.85
N TRP A 193 3.41 -12.61 -7.76
CA TRP A 193 2.66 -13.54 -6.90
C TRP A 193 1.31 -13.96 -7.51
N THR A 194 0.86 -15.16 -7.13
CA THR A 194 -0.43 -15.77 -7.50
C THR A 194 -0.98 -16.57 -6.30
N LYS A 195 -2.06 -17.35 -6.48
CA LYS A 195 -2.63 -18.24 -5.44
C LYS A 195 -2.96 -17.55 -4.09
N GLY A 196 -3.17 -16.23 -4.07
CA GLY A 196 -3.50 -15.44 -2.87
C GLY A 196 -2.35 -14.65 -2.22
N PHE A 197 -1.11 -14.80 -2.70
CA PHE A 197 0.04 -14.04 -2.19
C PHE A 197 0.11 -12.63 -2.80
N SER A 198 0.64 -11.67 -2.03
CA SER A 198 0.84 -10.27 -2.47
C SER A 198 1.95 -9.57 -1.66
N ILE A 199 3.20 -10.01 -1.82
CA ILE A 199 4.39 -9.39 -1.18
C ILE A 199 5.17 -8.62 -2.26
N GLU A 200 4.94 -7.31 -2.39
CA GLU A 200 5.57 -6.52 -3.46
C GLU A 200 7.10 -6.57 -3.42
N GLU A 201 7.70 -6.60 -2.22
CA GLU A 201 9.16 -6.62 -2.00
C GLU A 201 9.89 -7.80 -2.68
N THR A 202 9.22 -8.94 -2.84
CA THR A 202 9.84 -10.11 -3.49
C THR A 202 9.77 -10.04 -5.01
N VAL A 203 8.90 -9.18 -5.58
CA VAL A 203 8.69 -9.12 -7.04
C VAL A 203 9.85 -8.38 -7.70
N GLY A 204 10.62 -9.09 -8.53
CA GLY A 204 11.87 -8.61 -9.10
C GLY A 204 13.13 -9.14 -8.40
N GLU A 205 12.99 -9.84 -7.27
CA GLU A 205 14.09 -10.44 -6.51
C GLU A 205 14.24 -11.95 -6.80
N ASP A 206 15.44 -12.49 -6.56
CA ASP A 206 15.74 -13.92 -6.72
C ASP A 206 15.28 -14.71 -5.48
N VAL A 207 14.30 -15.61 -5.69
CA VAL A 207 13.66 -16.36 -4.60
C VAL A 207 14.60 -17.39 -3.95
N VAL A 208 15.64 -17.83 -4.66
CA VAL A 208 16.67 -18.70 -4.08
C VAL A 208 17.59 -17.90 -3.17
N SER A 209 17.93 -16.66 -3.55
CA SER A 209 18.67 -15.73 -2.69
C SER A 209 17.91 -15.45 -1.39
N GLU A 210 16.61 -15.13 -1.45
CA GLU A 210 15.84 -14.84 -0.24
C GLU A 210 15.71 -16.03 0.71
N LEU A 211 15.43 -17.23 0.17
CA LEU A 211 15.43 -18.46 0.95
C LEU A 211 16.82 -18.77 1.54
N THR A 212 17.89 -18.60 0.76
CA THR A 212 19.27 -18.86 1.24
C THR A 212 19.64 -17.92 2.38
N LYS A 213 19.35 -16.62 2.26
CA LYS A 213 19.56 -15.64 3.34
C LYS A 213 18.79 -16.01 4.62
N ALA A 214 17.61 -16.60 4.50
CA ALA A 214 16.81 -17.06 5.65
C ALA A 214 17.40 -18.34 6.29
N ILE A 215 17.83 -19.30 5.47
CA ILE A 215 18.56 -20.51 5.91
C ILE A 215 19.85 -20.13 6.65
N GLU A 216 20.62 -19.17 6.12
CA GLU A 216 21.83 -18.62 6.77
C GLU A 216 21.52 -17.95 8.12
N ARG A 217 20.42 -17.18 8.23
CA ARG A 217 19.98 -16.58 9.50
C ARG A 217 19.61 -17.63 10.56
N GLN A 218 19.10 -18.79 10.14
CA GLN A 218 18.80 -19.93 11.03
C GLN A 218 20.03 -20.81 11.34
N GLY A 219 21.18 -20.55 10.71
CA GLY A 219 22.43 -21.31 10.94
C GLY A 219 22.42 -22.74 10.39
N LEU A 220 21.60 -23.03 9.38
CA LEU A 220 21.47 -24.36 8.77
C LEU A 220 22.53 -24.61 7.70
N ASP A 221 23.19 -25.78 7.76
CA ASP A 221 24.09 -26.25 6.70
C ASP A 221 23.31 -26.94 5.55
N LEU A 222 22.63 -26.11 4.75
CA LEU A 222 21.71 -26.51 3.68
C LEU A 222 21.88 -25.62 2.45
N ARG A 223 22.03 -26.23 1.27
CA ARG A 223 22.20 -25.56 -0.02
C ARG A 223 21.00 -25.83 -0.92
N VAL A 224 20.43 -24.79 -1.50
CA VAL A 224 19.45 -24.92 -2.59
C VAL A 224 20.20 -25.37 -3.86
N ALA A 225 19.99 -26.62 -4.26
CA ALA A 225 20.66 -27.24 -5.40
C ALA A 225 19.87 -27.05 -6.72
N ALA A 226 18.54 -26.98 -6.63
CA ALA A 226 17.67 -26.71 -7.77
C ALA A 226 16.46 -25.88 -7.34
N LEU A 227 16.11 -24.88 -8.14
CA LEU A 227 14.82 -24.21 -8.16
C LEU A 227 13.94 -24.90 -9.20
N VAL A 228 12.78 -25.34 -8.77
CA VAL A 228 11.87 -26.20 -9.51
C VAL A 228 10.47 -25.58 -9.39
N ASN A 229 9.59 -25.76 -10.36
CA ASN A 229 8.18 -25.41 -10.20
C ASN A 229 7.34 -26.68 -9.98
N ASP A 230 6.20 -26.54 -9.31
CA ASP A 230 5.26 -27.63 -8.98
C ASP A 230 5.07 -28.60 -10.16
N THR A 231 4.81 -28.08 -11.37
CA THR A 231 4.64 -28.93 -12.57
C THR A 231 5.94 -29.49 -13.15
N VAL A 232 7.11 -28.86 -12.96
CA VAL A 232 8.41 -29.50 -13.27
C VAL A 232 8.56 -30.75 -12.40
N GLY A 233 8.33 -30.58 -11.09
CA GLY A 233 8.52 -31.63 -10.09
C GLY A 233 7.60 -32.80 -10.41
N THR A 234 6.30 -32.54 -10.57
CA THR A 234 5.33 -33.56 -10.96
C THR A 234 5.71 -34.27 -12.27
N LEU A 235 6.25 -33.55 -13.27
CA LEU A 235 6.74 -34.15 -14.51
C LEU A 235 7.97 -35.05 -14.28
N ALA A 236 8.94 -34.60 -13.50
CA ALA A 236 10.15 -35.36 -13.17
C ALA A 236 9.87 -36.60 -12.30
N GLY A 237 9.06 -36.46 -11.24
CA GLY A 237 8.61 -37.57 -10.40
C GLY A 237 7.76 -38.58 -11.17
N GLY A 238 6.86 -38.09 -12.04
CA GLY A 238 6.12 -38.95 -12.97
C GLY A 238 7.05 -39.71 -13.93
N ARG A 239 8.03 -39.02 -14.52
CA ARG A 239 9.02 -39.59 -15.47
C ARG A 239 9.90 -40.67 -14.84
N PHE A 240 10.26 -40.50 -13.56
CA PHE A 240 11.04 -41.46 -12.78
C PHE A 240 10.32 -42.81 -12.64
N HIS A 241 9.00 -42.80 -12.45
CA HIS A 241 8.19 -44.01 -12.36
C HIS A 241 7.72 -44.53 -13.73
N ASP A 242 7.46 -43.66 -14.70
CA ASP A 242 6.89 -44.03 -16.01
C ASP A 242 7.46 -43.17 -17.15
N LYS A 243 8.23 -43.83 -18.03
CA LYS A 243 8.90 -43.20 -19.18
C LYS A 243 7.97 -42.79 -20.33
N ASP A 244 6.67 -43.01 -20.21
CA ASP A 244 5.67 -42.44 -21.12
C ASP A 244 5.04 -41.14 -20.59
N VAL A 245 5.40 -40.67 -19.39
CA VAL A 245 4.97 -39.37 -18.87
C VAL A 245 5.64 -38.25 -19.68
N VAL A 246 4.81 -37.43 -20.32
CA VAL A 246 5.23 -36.34 -21.22
C VAL A 246 4.49 -35.03 -20.99
N VAL A 247 3.48 -35.03 -20.12
CA VAL A 247 2.73 -33.86 -19.65
C VAL A 247 2.49 -34.01 -18.15
N ALA A 248 2.60 -32.92 -17.39
CA ALA A 248 2.14 -32.83 -16.01
C ALA A 248 1.25 -31.61 -15.81
N VAL A 249 0.19 -31.75 -15.02
CA VAL A 249 -0.77 -30.66 -14.73
C VAL A 249 -1.09 -30.64 -13.24
N ILE A 250 -1.06 -29.45 -12.65
CA ILE A 250 -1.43 -29.21 -11.26
C ILE A 250 -2.87 -28.68 -11.21
N LEU A 251 -3.72 -29.36 -10.47
CA LEU A 251 -5.10 -28.95 -10.16
C LEU A 251 -5.25 -28.89 -8.63
N GLY A 252 -4.92 -27.74 -8.06
CA GLY A 252 -4.96 -27.48 -6.62
C GLY A 252 -5.61 -26.13 -6.32
N THR A 253 -5.02 -25.33 -5.42
CA THR A 253 -5.44 -23.95 -5.17
C THR A 253 -5.43 -23.10 -6.46
N GLY A 254 -4.39 -23.24 -7.29
CA GLY A 254 -4.31 -22.71 -8.65
C GLY A 254 -4.21 -23.83 -9.70
N THR A 255 -3.96 -23.45 -10.97
CA THR A 255 -3.80 -24.40 -12.08
C THR A 255 -2.60 -24.08 -12.97
N ASN A 256 -1.73 -25.07 -13.15
CA ASN A 256 -0.48 -24.93 -13.89
C ASN A 256 -0.20 -26.18 -14.76
N ALA A 257 0.65 -26.08 -15.78
CA ALA A 257 0.96 -27.21 -16.68
C ALA A 257 2.40 -27.21 -17.24
N ALA A 258 2.96 -28.40 -17.48
CA ALA A 258 4.28 -28.66 -18.05
C ALA A 258 4.22 -29.77 -19.13
N TYR A 259 5.09 -29.74 -20.14
CA TYR A 259 5.16 -30.80 -21.14
C TYR A 259 6.51 -30.87 -21.88
N VAL A 260 6.91 -32.04 -22.37
CA VAL A 260 8.17 -32.17 -23.13
C VAL A 260 8.01 -31.61 -24.57
N GLU A 261 8.90 -30.72 -25.01
CA GLU A 261 8.97 -30.10 -26.34
C GLU A 261 10.36 -30.39 -26.96
N ARG A 262 10.70 -29.79 -28.10
CA ARG A 262 12.06 -29.81 -28.69
C ARG A 262 12.60 -28.39 -28.79
N ALA A 263 13.87 -28.14 -28.45
CA ALA A 263 14.39 -26.76 -28.44
C ALA A 263 14.35 -26.04 -29.79
N HIS A 264 14.52 -26.77 -30.90
CA HIS A 264 14.37 -26.18 -32.24
C HIS A 264 12.93 -25.70 -32.53
N ALA A 265 11.95 -26.11 -31.72
CA ALA A 265 10.58 -25.62 -31.70
C ALA A 265 10.33 -24.51 -30.66
N ILE A 266 11.39 -23.94 -30.04
CA ILE A 266 11.32 -22.78 -29.14
C ILE A 266 12.14 -21.62 -29.73
N PRO A 267 11.59 -20.84 -30.70
CA PRO A 267 12.32 -19.75 -31.37
C PRO A 267 12.83 -18.64 -30.45
N LYS A 268 12.26 -18.48 -29.25
CA LYS A 268 12.67 -17.46 -28.28
C LYS A 268 13.84 -17.86 -27.37
N TRP A 269 14.35 -19.10 -27.46
CA TRP A 269 15.54 -19.53 -26.73
C TRP A 269 16.81 -19.12 -27.48
N HIS A 270 17.73 -18.45 -26.80
CA HIS A 270 18.94 -17.86 -27.41
C HIS A 270 20.26 -18.36 -26.79
N ASP A 271 20.19 -19.16 -25.72
CA ASP A 271 21.36 -19.67 -25.01
C ASP A 271 21.90 -20.98 -25.61
N LEU A 272 23.08 -21.40 -25.15
CA LEU A 272 23.80 -22.58 -25.65
C LEU A 272 22.94 -23.86 -25.59
N LEU A 273 23.05 -24.68 -26.64
CA LEU A 273 22.40 -25.99 -26.72
C LEU A 273 23.06 -26.98 -25.71
N PRO A 274 22.30 -27.79 -24.96
CA PRO A 274 22.83 -28.80 -24.04
C PRO A 274 23.67 -29.89 -24.73
N LYS A 275 24.48 -30.58 -23.92
CA LYS A 275 25.57 -31.48 -24.36
C LYS A 275 25.12 -32.84 -24.94
N SER A 276 23.86 -33.22 -24.77
CA SER A 276 23.33 -34.56 -25.07
C SER A 276 23.18 -34.87 -26.57
N GLY A 277 23.17 -33.87 -27.45
CA GLY A 277 22.96 -34.04 -28.90
C GLY A 277 21.50 -34.34 -29.29
N GLU A 278 20.76 -35.07 -28.45
CA GLU A 278 19.32 -35.02 -28.40
C GLU A 278 18.88 -33.86 -27.48
N MET A 279 17.97 -33.01 -27.99
CA MET A 279 17.25 -32.04 -27.17
C MET A 279 15.98 -32.71 -26.63
N ASP A 280 16.12 -33.44 -25.52
CA ASP A 280 15.01 -33.59 -24.57
C ASP A 280 14.77 -32.20 -23.97
N VAL A 281 13.99 -31.36 -24.65
CA VAL A 281 13.48 -30.16 -24.00
C VAL A 281 12.36 -30.61 -23.10
N CYS A 282 12.64 -30.73 -21.82
CA CYS A 282 11.58 -30.64 -20.84
C CYS A 282 11.09 -29.19 -20.84
N TYR A 283 10.11 -28.87 -21.70
CA TYR A 283 9.43 -27.58 -21.68
C TYR A 283 8.54 -27.53 -20.44
N VAL A 284 9.16 -27.19 -19.33
CA VAL A 284 8.37 -26.82 -18.18
C VAL A 284 7.96 -25.39 -18.38
N GLY A 285 6.71 -25.24 -18.82
CA GLY A 285 5.96 -24.00 -18.88
C GLY A 285 5.75 -23.44 -17.49
N ASN A 286 6.83 -22.96 -16.87
CA ASN A 286 6.80 -22.56 -15.47
C ASN A 286 5.78 -21.43 -15.28
N GLN A 287 4.76 -21.73 -14.46
CA GLN A 287 4.09 -20.78 -13.59
C GLN A 287 3.25 -19.65 -14.24
N HIS A 288 2.99 -19.73 -15.54
CA HIS A 288 1.81 -19.11 -16.13
C HIS A 288 1.14 -20.11 -17.07
N GLY A 289 0.84 -21.29 -16.54
CA GLY A 289 0.11 -22.33 -17.26
C GLY A 289 -1.29 -21.89 -17.67
N MET A 290 -2.14 -22.89 -17.92
CA MET A 290 -3.46 -22.72 -18.55
C MET A 290 -4.29 -21.58 -17.95
N GLY A 291 -4.11 -21.27 -16.66
CA GLY A 291 -4.76 -20.17 -15.94
C GLY A 291 -4.84 -18.81 -16.64
N LYS A 292 -3.76 -18.33 -17.29
CA LYS A 292 -3.77 -17.03 -18.00
C LYS A 292 -4.39 -17.05 -19.40
N PHE A 293 -4.83 -18.22 -19.87
CA PHE A 293 -5.57 -18.33 -21.12
C PHE A 293 -6.87 -17.51 -21.07
N ARG A 294 -7.13 -16.73 -22.12
CA ARG A 294 -8.38 -15.98 -22.29
C ARG A 294 -8.83 -16.10 -23.75
N SER A 295 -10.02 -16.62 -23.95
CA SER A 295 -10.64 -16.78 -25.27
C SER A 295 -12.11 -16.40 -25.21
N SER A 296 -12.64 -15.87 -26.32
CA SER A 296 -14.08 -15.66 -26.53
C SER A 296 -14.88 -16.97 -26.50
N HIS A 297 -14.23 -18.13 -26.63
CA HIS A 297 -14.86 -19.44 -26.53
C HIS A 297 -15.10 -19.91 -25.08
N LEU A 298 -14.61 -19.20 -24.06
CA LEU A 298 -14.84 -19.58 -22.65
C LEU A 298 -16.31 -19.36 -22.22
N PRO A 299 -16.93 -20.31 -21.49
CA PRO A 299 -18.29 -20.17 -20.95
C PRO A 299 -18.30 -19.29 -19.68
N LEU A 300 -18.10 -17.99 -19.86
CA LEU A 300 -18.14 -17.01 -18.77
C LEU A 300 -19.57 -16.69 -18.36
N THR A 301 -19.84 -16.77 -17.05
CA THR A 301 -21.05 -16.28 -16.40
C THR A 301 -20.80 -14.91 -15.77
N GLU A 302 -21.88 -14.24 -15.36
CA GLU A 302 -21.81 -13.04 -14.53
C GLU A 302 -21.10 -13.27 -13.18
N TYR A 303 -21.18 -14.48 -12.62
CA TYR A 303 -20.51 -14.83 -11.36
C TYR A 303 -19.00 -14.90 -11.55
N ASP A 304 -18.53 -15.39 -12.70
CA ASP A 304 -17.11 -15.43 -13.04
C ASP A 304 -16.59 -14.02 -13.33
N GLN A 305 -17.39 -13.16 -13.98
CA GLN A 305 -17.04 -11.76 -14.24
C GLN A 305 -16.97 -10.93 -12.95
N SER A 306 -17.95 -11.10 -12.06
CA SER A 306 -17.94 -10.48 -10.72
C SER A 306 -16.82 -11.02 -9.85
N LEU A 307 -16.50 -12.33 -9.91
CA LEU A 307 -15.34 -12.90 -9.23
C LEU A 307 -14.02 -12.36 -9.82
N ASP A 308 -13.91 -12.24 -11.13
CA ASP A 308 -12.73 -11.67 -11.81
C ASP A 308 -12.47 -10.23 -11.37
N ALA A 309 -13.50 -9.37 -11.42
CA ALA A 309 -13.44 -7.98 -10.98
C ALA A 309 -13.10 -7.82 -9.48
N GLU A 310 -13.59 -8.72 -8.63
CA GLU A 310 -13.39 -8.69 -7.17
C GLU A 310 -12.16 -9.47 -6.67
N SER A 311 -11.33 -9.98 -7.58
CA SER A 311 -10.14 -10.78 -7.26
C SER A 311 -8.87 -9.92 -7.27
N LEU A 312 -7.82 -10.37 -6.55
CA LEU A 312 -6.49 -9.74 -6.51
C LEU A 312 -5.83 -9.47 -7.88
N ASN A 313 -6.37 -10.00 -8.98
CA ASN A 313 -5.81 -9.86 -10.32
C ASN A 313 -6.93 -9.70 -11.38
N PRO A 314 -7.67 -8.57 -11.42
CA PRO A 314 -8.77 -8.38 -12.35
C PRO A 314 -8.32 -8.47 -13.82
N GLY A 315 -9.12 -9.13 -14.67
CA GLY A 315 -8.82 -9.31 -16.10
C GLY A 315 -7.72 -10.33 -16.43
N GLU A 316 -6.92 -10.77 -15.46
CA GLU A 316 -5.94 -11.85 -15.59
C GLU A 316 -6.47 -13.19 -15.05
N GLN A 317 -5.82 -14.30 -15.40
CA GLN A 317 -6.03 -15.61 -14.77
C GLN A 317 -7.48 -16.17 -14.90
N ILE A 318 -8.25 -15.68 -15.87
CA ILE A 318 -9.69 -16.01 -16.02
C ILE A 318 -9.96 -17.51 -16.20
N PHE A 319 -9.06 -18.25 -16.85
CA PHE A 319 -9.23 -19.71 -16.99
C PHE A 319 -9.00 -20.44 -15.66
N GLU A 320 -8.04 -20.00 -14.84
CA GLU A 320 -7.82 -20.54 -13.49
C GLU A 320 -9.05 -20.30 -12.61
N LYS A 321 -9.62 -19.09 -12.68
CA LYS A 321 -10.84 -18.70 -11.96
C LYS A 321 -12.05 -19.57 -12.28
N LEU A 322 -12.10 -20.20 -13.46
CA LEU A 322 -13.18 -21.11 -13.85
C LEU A 322 -13.01 -22.55 -13.34
N ILE A 323 -11.78 -22.97 -12.98
CA ILE A 323 -11.45 -24.40 -12.79
C ILE A 323 -10.75 -24.75 -11.48
N SER A 324 -10.06 -23.82 -10.80
CA SER A 324 -9.17 -24.15 -9.68
C SER A 324 -9.85 -24.13 -8.31
N GLY A 325 -9.23 -24.84 -7.35
CA GLY A 325 -9.74 -25.05 -6.00
C GLY A 325 -9.89 -23.78 -5.16
N MET A 326 -9.24 -22.66 -5.51
CA MET A 326 -9.47 -21.37 -4.85
C MET A 326 -10.85 -20.79 -5.17
N TYR A 327 -11.39 -21.02 -6.37
CA TYR A 327 -12.49 -20.23 -6.91
C TYR A 327 -13.83 -20.97 -7.05
N LEU A 328 -13.85 -22.30 -7.22
CA LEU A 328 -15.11 -23.05 -7.41
C LEU A 328 -16.11 -22.85 -6.25
N GLY A 329 -15.64 -22.88 -5.00
CA GLY A 329 -16.47 -22.61 -3.82
C GLY A 329 -16.96 -21.15 -3.72
N GLU A 330 -16.20 -20.18 -4.22
CA GLU A 330 -16.57 -18.76 -4.25
C GLU A 330 -17.63 -18.48 -5.33
N ILE A 331 -17.54 -19.15 -6.49
CA ILE A 331 -18.60 -19.13 -7.52
C ILE A 331 -19.90 -19.67 -6.92
N LEU A 332 -19.84 -20.80 -6.21
CA LEU A 332 -21.00 -21.35 -5.51
C LEU A 332 -21.57 -20.36 -4.48
N ARG A 333 -20.73 -19.69 -3.67
CA ARG A 333 -21.17 -18.64 -2.73
C ARG A 333 -21.94 -17.53 -3.47
N LYS A 334 -21.40 -17.02 -4.58
CA LYS A 334 -22.03 -15.94 -5.37
C LYS A 334 -23.39 -16.36 -5.93
N VAL A 335 -23.53 -17.58 -6.44
CA VAL A 335 -24.82 -18.13 -6.88
C VAL A 335 -25.82 -18.22 -5.72
N LEU A 336 -25.37 -18.73 -4.56
CA LEU A 336 -26.21 -18.85 -3.35
C LEU A 336 -26.64 -17.48 -2.80
N LEU A 337 -25.79 -16.44 -2.93
CA LEU A 337 -26.13 -15.07 -2.58
C LEU A 337 -27.22 -14.50 -3.49
N ARG A 338 -27.08 -14.62 -4.82
CA ARG A 338 -28.13 -14.19 -5.78
C ARG A 338 -29.45 -14.92 -5.54
N LEU A 339 -29.41 -16.22 -5.24
CA LEU A 339 -30.60 -16.99 -4.87
C LEU A 339 -31.23 -16.51 -3.54
N ALA A 340 -30.43 -16.13 -2.56
CA ALA A 340 -30.93 -15.54 -1.30
C ALA A 340 -31.61 -14.18 -1.55
N GLU A 341 -31.00 -13.33 -2.37
CA GLU A 341 -31.45 -11.95 -2.64
C GLU A 341 -32.67 -11.91 -3.58
N GLU A 342 -32.63 -12.58 -4.74
CA GLU A 342 -33.71 -12.50 -5.73
C GLU A 342 -34.86 -13.49 -5.49
N ALA A 343 -34.58 -14.67 -4.93
CA ALA A 343 -35.56 -15.75 -4.78
C ALA A 343 -35.95 -16.04 -3.33
N SER A 344 -35.37 -15.33 -2.36
CA SER A 344 -35.56 -15.58 -0.92
C SER A 344 -35.26 -17.04 -0.53
N PHE A 345 -34.24 -17.64 -1.15
CA PHE A 345 -33.98 -19.09 -1.13
C PHE A 345 -33.77 -19.67 0.28
N PHE A 346 -33.19 -18.89 1.19
CA PHE A 346 -33.00 -19.23 2.60
C PHE A 346 -34.01 -18.57 3.56
N GLY A 347 -34.98 -17.81 3.04
CA GLY A 347 -35.91 -17.00 3.81
C GLY A 347 -35.96 -15.55 3.34
N ASP A 348 -36.69 -14.71 4.08
CA ASP A 348 -36.88 -13.29 3.76
C ASP A 348 -35.66 -12.42 4.09
N ILE A 349 -34.72 -12.96 4.88
CA ILE A 349 -33.49 -12.30 5.32
C ILE A 349 -32.31 -13.04 4.70
N VAL A 350 -31.42 -12.31 4.03
CA VAL A 350 -30.19 -12.86 3.46
C VAL A 350 -29.20 -13.18 4.58
N PRO A 351 -28.72 -14.43 4.72
CA PRO A 351 -27.73 -14.79 5.73
C PRO A 351 -26.47 -13.90 5.64
N PRO A 352 -26.04 -13.20 6.71
CA PRO A 352 -24.97 -12.21 6.61
C PRO A 352 -23.63 -12.84 6.20
N LYS A 353 -23.36 -14.07 6.68
CA LYS A 353 -22.17 -14.83 6.31
C LYS A 353 -22.06 -15.12 4.81
N LEU A 354 -23.16 -15.17 4.05
CA LEU A 354 -23.09 -15.33 2.59
C LEU A 354 -22.47 -14.13 1.87
N ARG A 355 -22.37 -12.96 2.51
CA ARG A 355 -21.70 -11.78 1.92
C ARG A 355 -20.19 -11.75 2.12
N VAL A 356 -19.64 -12.59 3.01
CA VAL A 356 -18.20 -12.69 3.25
C VAL A 356 -17.53 -13.42 2.08
N PRO A 357 -16.62 -12.79 1.31
CA PRO A 357 -15.92 -13.46 0.22
C PRO A 357 -15.10 -14.68 0.69
N PHE A 358 -14.98 -15.71 -0.16
CA PHE A 358 -14.17 -16.92 0.06
C PHE A 358 -14.53 -17.78 1.31
N ILE A 359 -15.59 -17.45 2.04
CA ILE A 359 -16.05 -18.23 3.21
C ILE A 359 -16.42 -19.69 2.87
N LEU A 360 -16.84 -19.93 1.62
CA LEU A 360 -17.16 -21.26 1.11
C LEU A 360 -16.00 -21.75 0.22
N ARG A 361 -15.15 -22.62 0.77
CA ARG A 361 -14.00 -23.20 0.06
C ARG A 361 -14.39 -24.46 -0.71
N THR A 362 -13.62 -24.82 -1.73
CA THR A 362 -13.89 -26.00 -2.56
C THR A 362 -13.92 -27.34 -1.81
N PRO A 363 -13.15 -27.58 -0.73
CA PRO A 363 -13.36 -28.77 0.12
C PRO A 363 -14.75 -28.83 0.77
N HIS A 364 -15.36 -27.68 1.07
CA HIS A 364 -16.73 -27.61 1.59
C HIS A 364 -17.74 -27.97 0.48
N MET A 365 -17.51 -27.47 -0.75
CA MET A 365 -18.30 -27.84 -1.94
C MET A 365 -18.19 -29.34 -2.27
N SER A 366 -16.98 -29.90 -2.28
CA SER A 366 -16.73 -31.34 -2.45
C SER A 366 -17.49 -32.16 -1.40
N SER A 367 -17.40 -31.79 -0.11
CA SER A 367 -18.16 -32.46 0.96
C SER A 367 -19.69 -32.42 0.76
N MET A 368 -20.20 -31.36 0.14
CA MET A 368 -21.63 -31.22 -0.16
C MET A 368 -22.06 -31.97 -1.42
N HIS A 369 -21.15 -32.18 -2.38
CA HIS A 369 -21.44 -32.89 -3.62
C HIS A 369 -21.44 -34.41 -3.41
N HIS A 370 -20.47 -34.94 -2.65
CA HIS A 370 -20.41 -36.35 -2.25
C HIS A 370 -21.50 -36.77 -1.24
N ASP A 371 -22.43 -35.89 -0.87
CA ASP A 371 -23.46 -36.20 0.13
C ASP A 371 -24.51 -37.16 -0.44
N THR A 372 -24.33 -38.46 -0.20
CA THR A 372 -25.27 -39.51 -0.57
C THR A 372 -26.31 -39.81 0.52
N SER A 373 -26.43 -38.99 1.58
CA SER A 373 -27.46 -39.22 2.60
C SER A 373 -28.87 -38.98 2.03
N SER A 374 -29.85 -39.75 2.49
CA SER A 374 -31.23 -39.64 2.01
C SER A 374 -31.91 -38.29 2.32
N ASP A 375 -31.38 -37.55 3.29
CA ASP A 375 -31.83 -36.21 3.68
C ASP A 375 -30.82 -35.08 3.32
N LEU A 376 -29.65 -35.42 2.76
CA LEU A 376 -28.51 -34.53 2.53
C LEU A 376 -28.02 -33.84 3.82
N ASN A 377 -27.66 -34.63 4.84
CA ASN A 377 -27.29 -34.11 6.15
C ASN A 377 -25.91 -33.43 6.19
N VAL A 378 -24.98 -33.76 5.28
CA VAL A 378 -23.69 -33.09 5.16
C VAL A 378 -23.89 -31.71 4.54
N VAL A 379 -24.76 -31.58 3.53
CA VAL A 379 -25.22 -30.27 3.03
C VAL A 379 -25.87 -29.48 4.16
N GLY A 380 -26.75 -30.11 4.95
CA GLY A 380 -27.39 -29.48 6.11
C GLY A 380 -26.40 -28.95 7.16
N SER A 381 -25.39 -29.73 7.54
CA SER A 381 -24.39 -29.35 8.54
C SER A 381 -23.42 -28.28 8.02
N LYS A 382 -22.85 -28.44 6.82
CA LYS A 382 -21.95 -27.44 6.22
C LYS A 382 -22.61 -26.06 6.12
N LEU A 383 -23.88 -25.99 5.71
CA LEU A 383 -24.64 -24.73 5.66
C LEU A 383 -24.86 -24.11 7.05
N LYS A 384 -25.09 -24.93 8.07
CA LYS A 384 -25.23 -24.47 9.47
C LYS A 384 -23.90 -23.96 10.01
N ASP A 385 -22.86 -24.76 9.93
CA ASP A 385 -21.61 -24.51 10.65
C ASP A 385 -20.81 -23.37 9.99
N ILE A 386 -20.72 -23.38 8.65
CA ILE A 386 -20.01 -22.35 7.90
C ILE A 386 -20.87 -21.08 7.79
N LEU A 387 -22.09 -21.18 7.27
CA LEU A 387 -22.91 -20.01 6.88
C LEU A 387 -23.98 -19.60 7.92
N GLY A 388 -24.15 -20.35 9.02
CA GLY A 388 -25.17 -20.06 10.03
C GLY A 388 -26.60 -20.41 9.61
N ILE A 389 -26.79 -21.10 8.48
CA ILE A 389 -28.09 -21.36 7.87
C ILE A 389 -28.70 -22.62 8.49
N THR A 390 -29.75 -22.44 9.29
CA THR A 390 -30.47 -23.55 9.95
C THR A 390 -31.77 -23.90 9.22
N ASN A 391 -32.35 -25.07 9.55
CA ASN A 391 -33.68 -25.49 9.10
C ASN A 391 -33.88 -25.57 7.57
N THR A 392 -32.83 -25.93 6.81
CA THR A 392 -32.89 -26.09 5.35
C THR A 392 -33.74 -27.30 4.95
N SER A 393 -34.61 -27.12 3.95
CA SER A 393 -35.46 -28.20 3.42
C SER A 393 -34.68 -29.14 2.51
N LEU A 394 -35.12 -30.40 2.39
CA LEU A 394 -34.52 -31.36 1.45
C LEU A 394 -34.50 -30.82 -0.01
N LYS A 395 -35.53 -30.08 -0.42
CA LYS A 395 -35.56 -29.45 -1.75
C LYS A 395 -34.46 -28.39 -1.90
N THR A 396 -34.25 -27.56 -0.87
CA THR A 396 -33.15 -26.58 -0.81
C THR A 396 -31.79 -27.27 -0.93
N ARG A 397 -31.58 -28.34 -0.16
CA ARG A 397 -30.32 -29.10 -0.18
C ARG A 397 -30.05 -29.73 -1.54
N LYS A 398 -31.06 -30.35 -2.17
CA LYS A 398 -30.96 -30.92 -3.53
C LYS A 398 -30.56 -29.88 -4.58
N THR A 399 -31.15 -28.69 -4.54
CA THR A 399 -30.74 -27.58 -5.43
C THR A 399 -29.29 -27.16 -5.19
N ILE A 400 -28.77 -27.24 -3.97
CA ILE A 400 -27.37 -26.91 -3.69
C ILE A 400 -26.40 -27.96 -4.25
N VAL A 401 -26.77 -29.25 -4.20
CA VAL A 401 -26.00 -30.34 -4.85
C VAL A 401 -25.99 -30.16 -6.38
N GLU A 402 -27.15 -29.83 -6.97
CA GLU A 402 -27.29 -29.51 -8.40
C GLU A 402 -26.39 -28.34 -8.83
N LEU A 403 -26.29 -27.28 -8.01
CA LEU A 403 -25.34 -26.18 -8.24
C LEU A 403 -23.87 -26.62 -8.11
N CYS A 404 -23.55 -27.50 -7.15
CA CYS A 404 -22.20 -28.07 -7.03
C CYS A 404 -21.82 -28.84 -8.29
N ASP A 405 -22.74 -29.67 -8.81
CA ASP A 405 -22.57 -30.46 -10.01
C ASP A 405 -22.32 -29.60 -11.26
N ILE A 406 -23.14 -28.58 -11.51
CA ILE A 406 -22.98 -27.66 -12.66
C ILE A 406 -21.60 -26.98 -12.64
N ILE A 407 -21.19 -26.45 -11.49
CA ILE A 407 -19.92 -25.72 -11.35
C ILE A 407 -18.72 -26.67 -11.46
N ALA A 408 -18.77 -27.84 -10.80
CA ALA A 408 -17.69 -28.83 -10.83
C ALA A 408 -17.52 -29.44 -12.23
N LYS A 409 -18.61 -29.85 -12.89
CA LYS A 409 -18.57 -30.37 -14.27
C LYS A 409 -18.00 -29.34 -15.24
N ARG A 410 -18.40 -28.06 -15.16
CA ARG A 410 -17.82 -27.01 -16.00
C ARG A 410 -16.29 -26.92 -15.80
N GLY A 411 -15.84 -26.89 -14.53
CA GLY A 411 -14.41 -26.82 -14.20
C GLY A 411 -13.62 -28.01 -14.74
N ALA A 412 -14.12 -29.23 -14.51
CA ALA A 412 -13.52 -30.48 -14.98
C ALA A 412 -13.46 -30.57 -16.51
N ARG A 413 -14.55 -30.18 -17.20
CA ARG A 413 -14.65 -30.19 -18.67
C ARG A 413 -13.71 -29.20 -19.34
N LEU A 414 -13.56 -28.00 -18.77
CA LEU A 414 -12.58 -27.01 -19.23
C LEU A 414 -11.14 -27.48 -18.98
N SER A 415 -10.87 -28.09 -17.82
CA SER A 415 -9.56 -28.69 -17.52
C SER A 415 -9.17 -29.75 -18.55
N ALA A 416 -10.09 -30.67 -18.88
CA ALA A 416 -9.90 -31.67 -19.94
C ALA A 416 -9.62 -31.03 -21.31
N ALA A 417 -10.37 -29.99 -21.71
CA ALA A 417 -10.14 -29.30 -22.98
C ALA A 417 -8.75 -28.66 -23.08
N GLY A 418 -8.23 -28.08 -21.99
CA GLY A 418 -6.88 -27.54 -21.99
C GLY A 418 -5.78 -28.61 -22.00
N ILE A 419 -5.99 -29.76 -21.32
CA ILE A 419 -5.11 -30.93 -21.44
C ILE A 419 -5.05 -31.39 -22.90
N VAL A 420 -6.20 -31.47 -23.58
CA VAL A 420 -6.23 -31.74 -25.04
C VAL A 420 -5.44 -30.69 -25.81
N GLY A 421 -5.58 -29.40 -25.51
CA GLY A 421 -4.76 -28.35 -26.14
C GLY A 421 -3.25 -28.60 -26.06
N ILE A 422 -2.76 -29.10 -24.92
CA ILE A 422 -1.34 -29.47 -24.75
C ILE A 422 -0.98 -30.69 -25.62
N LEU A 423 -1.84 -31.72 -25.64
CA LEU A 423 -1.67 -32.90 -26.50
C LEU A 423 -1.66 -32.51 -27.99
N LYS A 424 -2.53 -31.60 -28.43
CA LYS A 424 -2.54 -31.02 -29.78
C LYS A 424 -1.21 -30.31 -30.08
N LYS A 425 -0.68 -29.54 -29.13
CA LYS A 425 0.60 -28.83 -29.29
C LYS A 425 1.79 -29.76 -29.45
N GLN A 426 1.75 -30.96 -28.85
CA GLN A 426 2.73 -32.03 -29.07
C GLN A 426 2.45 -32.92 -30.31
N GLY A 427 1.32 -32.72 -31.02
CA GLY A 427 0.90 -33.62 -32.10
C GLY A 427 0.45 -35.01 -31.65
N ARG A 428 0.03 -35.14 -30.37
CA ARG A 428 -0.45 -36.39 -29.74
C ARG A 428 -1.97 -36.48 -29.67
N ASP A 429 -2.70 -35.60 -30.36
CA ASP A 429 -4.15 -35.63 -30.51
C ASP A 429 -4.63 -36.49 -31.70
N VAL A 430 -3.70 -37.12 -32.41
CA VAL A 430 -3.92 -38.03 -33.54
C VAL A 430 -3.12 -39.32 -33.34
N VAL A 431 -3.60 -40.44 -33.90
CA VAL A 431 -2.91 -41.74 -33.78
C VAL A 431 -1.65 -41.75 -34.65
N VAL A 432 -0.49 -41.54 -34.02
CA VAL A 432 0.84 -41.74 -34.62
C VAL A 432 1.54 -42.87 -33.86
N ASP A 433 1.95 -43.91 -34.58
CA ASP A 433 2.79 -45.04 -34.14
C ASP A 433 2.40 -45.78 -32.84
N LYS A 434 1.12 -45.68 -32.41
CA LYS A 434 0.59 -46.30 -31.18
C LYS A 434 1.36 -45.90 -29.89
N GLN A 435 2.01 -44.75 -29.87
CA GLN A 435 2.83 -44.34 -28.73
C GLN A 435 1.94 -44.03 -27.50
N ARG A 436 2.16 -44.77 -26.41
CA ARG A 436 1.52 -44.50 -25.12
C ARG A 436 1.92 -43.11 -24.63
N THR A 437 0.95 -42.38 -24.10
CA THR A 437 1.10 -41.00 -23.65
C THR A 437 0.52 -40.89 -22.26
N VAL A 438 1.34 -40.58 -21.26
CA VAL A 438 0.88 -40.45 -19.87
C VAL A 438 0.88 -38.98 -19.47
N VAL A 439 -0.21 -38.55 -18.85
CA VAL A 439 -0.38 -37.24 -18.24
C VAL A 439 -0.42 -37.43 -16.72
N ALA A 440 0.56 -36.86 -16.04
CA ALA A 440 0.59 -36.82 -14.59
C ALA A 440 -0.34 -35.70 -14.08
N LEU A 441 -1.25 -36.02 -13.14
CA LEU A 441 -2.09 -35.06 -12.44
C LEU A 441 -1.79 -35.09 -10.94
N ASP A 442 -1.63 -33.91 -10.36
CA ASP A 442 -1.29 -33.67 -8.96
C ASP A 442 -2.10 -32.45 -8.45
N GLY A 443 -2.24 -32.33 -7.12
CA GLY A 443 -2.98 -31.27 -6.44
C GLY A 443 -4.34 -31.69 -5.87
N GLY A 444 -4.65 -31.12 -4.70
CA GLY A 444 -5.79 -31.51 -3.86
C GLY A 444 -7.20 -31.34 -4.47
N LEU A 445 -7.36 -30.63 -5.60
CA LEU A 445 -8.66 -30.63 -6.31
C LEU A 445 -8.85 -31.94 -7.08
N PHE A 446 -7.81 -32.44 -7.75
CA PHE A 446 -7.88 -33.71 -8.48
C PHE A 446 -7.84 -34.92 -7.54
N GLU A 447 -7.09 -34.81 -6.43
CA GLU A 447 -6.96 -35.87 -5.43
C GLU A 447 -8.28 -36.07 -4.63
N HIS A 448 -8.80 -35.01 -4.01
CA HIS A 448 -9.89 -35.11 -3.03
C HIS A 448 -11.31 -34.85 -3.58
N TYR A 449 -11.47 -34.63 -4.89
CA TYR A 449 -12.80 -34.39 -5.50
C TYR A 449 -13.09 -35.44 -6.59
N ALA A 450 -13.75 -36.53 -6.20
CA ALA A 450 -13.93 -37.69 -7.08
C ALA A 450 -14.80 -37.38 -8.32
N GLU A 451 -15.93 -36.68 -8.16
CA GLU A 451 -16.82 -36.34 -9.29
C GLU A 451 -16.13 -35.40 -10.30
N PHE A 452 -15.27 -34.50 -9.81
CA PHE A 452 -14.45 -33.63 -10.67
C PHE A 452 -13.44 -34.46 -11.48
N ARG A 453 -12.72 -35.39 -10.82
CA ARG A 453 -11.77 -36.31 -11.47
C ARG A 453 -12.45 -37.20 -12.51
N GLU A 454 -13.56 -37.83 -12.18
CA GLU A 454 -14.31 -38.69 -13.10
C GLU A 454 -14.86 -37.90 -14.29
N SER A 455 -15.40 -36.70 -14.04
CA SER A 455 -15.87 -35.81 -15.10
C SER A 455 -14.74 -35.38 -16.05
N LEU A 456 -13.54 -35.08 -15.51
CA LEU A 456 -12.37 -34.72 -16.30
C LEU A 456 -11.93 -35.88 -17.19
N VAL A 457 -11.74 -37.08 -16.63
CA VAL A 457 -11.28 -38.27 -17.38
C VAL A 457 -12.30 -38.67 -18.45
N SER A 458 -13.59 -38.69 -18.12
CA SER A 458 -14.68 -38.98 -19.07
C SER A 458 -14.71 -37.97 -20.22
N THR A 459 -14.55 -36.68 -19.92
CA THR A 459 -14.57 -35.61 -20.93
C THR A 459 -13.31 -35.63 -21.80
N LEU A 460 -12.15 -36.01 -21.26
CA LEU A 460 -10.93 -36.18 -22.04
C LEU A 460 -11.12 -37.24 -23.13
N ALA A 461 -11.73 -38.38 -22.79
CA ALA A 461 -12.09 -39.42 -23.75
C ALA A 461 -13.18 -38.96 -24.76
N GLU A 462 -14.15 -38.16 -24.32
CA GLU A 462 -15.19 -37.56 -25.17
C GLU A 462 -14.59 -36.61 -26.24
N ILE A 463 -13.61 -35.77 -25.88
CA ILE A 463 -13.00 -34.82 -26.81
C ILE A 463 -12.08 -35.53 -27.81
N LEU A 464 -11.18 -36.40 -27.31
CA LEU A 464 -10.20 -37.16 -28.11
C LEU A 464 -10.85 -38.21 -29.03
N GLY A 465 -12.01 -38.74 -28.64
CA GLY A 465 -12.72 -39.76 -29.40
C GLY A 465 -12.12 -41.16 -29.27
N LYS A 466 -12.84 -42.15 -29.82
CA LYS A 466 -12.62 -43.58 -29.56
C LYS A 466 -11.29 -44.14 -30.06
N GLU A 467 -10.62 -43.46 -31.00
CA GLU A 467 -9.37 -43.93 -31.61
C GLU A 467 -8.13 -43.47 -30.82
N VAL A 468 -8.15 -42.24 -30.30
CA VAL A 468 -7.00 -41.62 -29.60
C VAL A 468 -7.10 -41.79 -28.09
N ALA A 469 -8.31 -41.77 -27.50
CA ALA A 469 -8.47 -41.91 -26.05
C ALA A 469 -7.74 -43.13 -25.43
N PRO A 470 -7.68 -44.32 -26.06
CA PRO A 470 -6.96 -45.48 -25.51
C PRO A 470 -5.44 -45.33 -25.43
N SER A 471 -4.81 -44.37 -26.14
CA SER A 471 -3.36 -44.12 -26.06
C SER A 471 -2.98 -43.10 -24.99
N VAL A 472 -3.96 -42.38 -24.41
CA VAL A 472 -3.75 -41.35 -23.40
C VAL A 472 -4.17 -41.87 -22.02
N VAL A 473 -3.22 -41.96 -21.10
CA VAL A 473 -3.42 -42.44 -19.72
C VAL A 473 -3.29 -41.27 -18.75
N ILE A 474 -4.26 -41.12 -17.86
CA ILE A 474 -4.16 -40.21 -16.71
C ILE A 474 -3.62 -40.97 -15.52
N THR A 475 -2.54 -40.48 -14.90
CA THR A 475 -1.95 -41.04 -13.68
C THR A 475 -1.95 -40.00 -12.57
N HIS A 476 -2.33 -40.39 -11.35
CA HIS A 476 -2.19 -39.54 -10.17
C HIS A 476 -0.73 -39.57 -9.68
N ALA A 477 -0.09 -38.40 -9.62
CA ALA A 477 1.29 -38.25 -9.16
C ALA A 477 1.31 -37.73 -7.72
N ASN A 478 1.07 -38.63 -6.77
CA ASN A 478 1.05 -38.31 -5.35
C ASN A 478 2.44 -37.76 -4.90
N ASP A 479 2.47 -36.58 -4.29
CA ASP A 479 3.69 -35.83 -3.94
C ASP A 479 4.69 -35.62 -5.09
N GLY A 480 4.21 -35.64 -6.34
CA GLY A 480 5.06 -35.52 -7.52
C GLY A 480 5.91 -34.25 -7.53
N SER A 481 5.31 -33.12 -7.12
CA SER A 481 5.99 -31.82 -6.99
C SER A 481 7.20 -31.82 -6.04
N GLY A 482 7.12 -32.52 -4.91
CA GLY A 482 8.16 -32.59 -3.88
C GLY A 482 9.23 -33.62 -4.21
N ILE A 483 8.83 -34.85 -4.53
CA ILE A 483 9.73 -35.95 -4.89
C ILE A 483 10.53 -35.58 -6.15
N GLY A 484 9.87 -34.97 -7.14
CA GLY A 484 10.53 -34.53 -8.37
C GLY A 484 11.64 -33.49 -8.16
N ALA A 485 11.49 -32.58 -7.20
CA ALA A 485 12.55 -31.62 -6.90
C ALA A 485 13.73 -32.24 -6.14
N ALA A 486 13.49 -33.22 -5.26
CA ALA A 486 14.57 -34.02 -4.67
C ALA A 486 15.33 -34.81 -5.75
N LEU A 487 14.63 -35.40 -6.72
CA LEU A 487 15.23 -36.11 -7.86
C LEU A 487 16.05 -35.17 -8.78
N ILE A 488 15.58 -33.95 -9.05
CA ILE A 488 16.31 -32.95 -9.84
C ILE A 488 17.55 -32.44 -9.10
N ALA A 489 17.45 -32.23 -7.78
CA ALA A 489 18.59 -31.90 -6.93
C ALA A 489 19.63 -33.04 -6.95
N ALA A 490 19.19 -34.30 -6.86
CA ALA A 490 20.07 -35.47 -6.94
C ALA A 490 20.77 -35.60 -8.31
N SER A 491 20.03 -35.40 -9.40
CA SER A 491 20.55 -35.43 -10.78
C SER A 491 21.62 -34.35 -11.05
N ASN A 492 21.66 -33.31 -10.22
CA ASN A 492 22.57 -32.16 -10.33
C ASN A 492 23.44 -31.96 -9.07
N SER A 493 23.62 -33.02 -8.26
CA SER A 493 24.39 -32.96 -7.01
C SER A 493 25.83 -32.52 -7.26
N GLN A 494 26.37 -31.69 -6.36
CA GLN A 494 27.79 -31.32 -6.39
C GLN A 494 28.74 -32.47 -5.96
N TYR A 495 28.19 -33.61 -5.54
CA TYR A 495 28.95 -34.77 -5.05
C TYR A 495 28.77 -35.98 -5.97
N PRO A 496 29.38 -36.00 -7.18
CA PRO A 496 29.38 -37.18 -8.04
C PRO A 496 29.96 -38.40 -7.28
N GLU A 497 29.37 -39.58 -7.51
CA GLU A 497 29.58 -40.76 -6.66
C GLU A 497 31.07 -41.09 -6.43
N LEU A 498 31.45 -41.12 -5.14
CA LEU A 498 32.78 -41.51 -4.68
C LEU A 498 32.70 -42.75 -3.76
N GLU A 499 31.70 -43.61 -3.95
CA GLU A 499 31.49 -44.82 -3.17
C GLU A 499 31.17 -46.05 -4.04
N THR A 500 32.22 -46.65 -4.61
CA THR A 500 32.44 -48.11 -4.53
C THR A 500 33.93 -48.38 -4.53
N GLY A 501 34.44 -49.09 -3.53
CA GLY A 501 35.86 -49.43 -3.44
C GLY A 501 36.25 -50.49 -4.49
N GLY A 502 37.01 -50.10 -5.53
CA GLY A 502 37.28 -51.02 -6.63
C GLY A 502 38.32 -50.60 -7.69
N ARG A 503 39.60 -50.47 -7.29
CA ARG A 503 40.80 -50.44 -8.17
C ARG A 503 40.88 -49.37 -9.29
N ILE A 504 41.82 -48.43 -9.09
CA ILE A 504 42.81 -47.93 -10.08
C ILE A 504 42.33 -47.72 -11.55
N SER A 505 42.11 -46.46 -11.97
CA SER A 505 42.48 -46.06 -13.36
C SER A 505 42.60 -44.55 -13.67
N GLU A 506 42.05 -43.61 -12.89
CA GLU A 506 42.05 -42.18 -13.30
C GLU A 506 43.45 -41.53 -13.38
N TRP A 507 44.39 -41.93 -12.52
CA TRP A 507 45.80 -41.51 -12.63
C TRP A 507 46.50 -42.06 -13.89
N TRP A 508 45.99 -43.14 -14.49
CA TRP A 508 46.50 -43.69 -15.74
C TRP A 508 45.92 -43.00 -16.98
N GLN A 509 44.62 -42.66 -16.98
CA GLN A 509 44.01 -41.97 -18.12
C GLN A 509 44.55 -40.54 -18.30
N ARG A 510 44.92 -39.86 -17.22
CA ARG A 510 45.50 -38.50 -17.27
C ARG A 510 46.95 -38.46 -17.74
N LEU A 511 47.70 -39.56 -17.61
CA LEU A 511 49.08 -39.69 -18.12
C LEU A 511 49.15 -40.02 -19.62
N LEU A 512 48.06 -40.50 -20.22
CA LEU A 512 48.00 -40.96 -21.62
C LEU A 512 47.46 -39.92 -22.62
N ARG A 513 47.02 -38.73 -22.19
CA ARG A 513 46.58 -37.64 -23.09
C ARG A 513 47.67 -36.61 -23.44
N THR A 514 48.89 -36.73 -22.90
CA THR A 514 50.00 -35.78 -23.16
C THR A 514 51.11 -36.31 -24.07
N ARG A 515 50.93 -37.49 -24.69
CA ARG A 515 51.81 -37.99 -25.78
C ARG A 515 51.02 -38.76 -26.83
N ARG A 516 51.25 -38.38 -28.10
CA ARG A 516 50.66 -38.89 -29.37
C ARG A 516 49.35 -38.20 -29.78
N GLU A 517 49.37 -36.99 -30.30
CA GLU A 517 49.97 -36.58 -31.59
C GLU A 517 51.48 -36.84 -31.76
N ALA A 518 51.82 -37.99 -32.37
CA ALA A 518 53.13 -38.36 -32.94
C ALA A 518 53.14 -39.85 -33.32
N ALA A 519 53.29 -40.12 -34.62
CA ALA A 519 53.61 -41.40 -35.26
C ALA A 519 52.57 -42.54 -35.24
N MET A 520 52.20 -42.95 -36.47
CA MET A 520 51.62 -44.25 -36.83
C MET A 520 52.49 -45.42 -36.37
N PHE A 521 51.91 -46.61 -36.12
CA PHE A 521 52.25 -47.89 -36.81
C PHE A 521 51.39 -49.08 -36.31
N TRP A 522 50.73 -49.75 -37.28
CA TRP A 522 50.42 -51.19 -37.40
C TRP A 522 49.94 -52.11 -36.24
N CYS A 523 48.82 -52.79 -36.55
CA CYS A 523 48.47 -54.23 -36.33
C CYS A 523 48.43 -54.88 -34.93
N GLY A 524 47.27 -55.48 -34.61
CA GLY A 524 47.09 -56.55 -33.61
C GLY A 524 45.64 -57.02 -33.45
N ARG A 525 45.32 -58.26 -33.87
CA ARG A 525 44.05 -58.99 -33.56
C ARG A 525 44.06 -59.39 -32.06
N GLY A 526 42.98 -59.78 -31.36
CA GLY A 526 41.57 -60.10 -31.64
C GLY A 526 40.94 -60.65 -30.32
N VAL A 527 39.63 -60.65 -30.07
CA VAL A 527 38.61 -61.69 -30.44
C VAL A 527 37.93 -62.26 -29.18
N ARG A 528 36.58 -62.22 -29.15
CA ARG A 528 35.58 -63.02 -28.37
C ARG A 528 35.56 -62.96 -26.82
N GLU A 529 34.44 -62.76 -26.10
CA GLU A 529 33.03 -63.26 -26.16
C GLU A 529 32.82 -64.53 -25.32
N THR A 530 31.99 -64.45 -24.25
CA THR A 530 30.77 -65.26 -23.98
C THR A 530 30.22 -65.13 -22.54
N ASN A 531 28.94 -64.72 -22.43
CA ASN A 531 27.84 -65.17 -21.55
C ASN A 531 28.07 -65.91 -20.20
N GLY A 532 27.23 -65.57 -19.20
CA GLY A 532 26.35 -66.60 -18.60
C GLY A 532 25.90 -66.52 -17.12
N LYS A 533 24.65 -66.05 -16.89
CA LYS A 533 23.62 -66.53 -15.93
C LYS A 533 23.79 -66.49 -14.38
N GLU A 534 23.02 -65.57 -13.79
CA GLU A 534 21.82 -65.78 -12.92
C GLU A 534 21.79 -66.69 -11.65
N VAL A 535 21.47 -66.05 -10.49
CA VAL A 535 20.35 -66.37 -9.51
C VAL A 535 20.50 -67.66 -8.63
N PRO A 536 19.86 -67.89 -7.43
CA PRO A 536 18.94 -67.09 -6.56
C PRO A 536 19.23 -66.97 -5.01
N ILE A 537 18.56 -65.99 -4.35
CA ILE A 537 17.65 -66.02 -3.14
C ILE A 537 17.99 -66.87 -1.87
N GLU A 538 17.88 -66.31 -0.63
CA GLU A 538 16.74 -66.52 0.33
C GLU A 538 16.94 -66.07 1.83
N SER A 539 15.94 -65.34 2.39
CA SER A 539 15.43 -65.26 3.80
C SER A 539 16.38 -64.95 5.01
N THR A 540 15.95 -64.65 6.27
CA THR A 540 14.62 -64.74 6.96
C THR A 540 14.42 -63.66 8.06
N MET A 541 13.20 -63.61 8.63
CA MET A 541 12.61 -62.74 9.67
C MET A 541 13.19 -62.85 11.10
N GLU A 542 12.85 -61.92 12.02
CA GLU A 542 11.87 -62.17 13.12
C GLU A 542 11.46 -60.91 13.93
N GLU A 543 10.37 -61.04 14.71
CA GLU A 543 9.62 -59.98 15.42
C GLU A 543 10.10 -59.71 16.88
N LEU A 544 9.61 -58.64 17.53
CA LEU A 544 8.78 -58.76 18.76
C LEU A 544 8.22 -57.42 19.29
N ARG A 545 7.14 -57.51 20.11
CA ARG A 545 6.28 -56.39 20.61
C ARG A 545 6.64 -55.92 22.03
N GLY A 546 6.25 -54.69 22.41
CA GLY A 546 6.26 -54.22 23.81
C GLY A 546 5.36 -53.00 24.11
N ASN A 547 4.32 -53.19 24.95
CA ASN A 547 3.27 -52.25 25.40
C ASN A 547 3.71 -50.90 26.03
N GLY A 548 2.81 -49.89 26.11
CA GLY A 548 3.10 -48.70 26.93
C GLY A 548 2.09 -47.54 27.20
N ALA A 549 0.76 -47.75 27.25
CA ALA A 549 -0.26 -46.92 27.97
C ALA A 549 -0.37 -45.36 27.84
N SER A 550 -1.62 -44.87 27.96
CA SER A 550 -2.08 -43.46 27.85
C SER A 550 -2.25 -42.72 29.20
N VAL A 551 -2.16 -41.38 29.22
CA VAL A 551 -2.63 -40.51 30.34
C VAL A 551 -3.32 -39.23 29.83
N LEU A 552 -4.33 -38.77 30.59
CA LEU A 552 -5.16 -37.56 30.44
C LEU A 552 -5.36 -36.91 31.84
N ASP A 553 -5.86 -35.67 32.04
CA ASP A 553 -6.53 -34.75 31.10
C ASP A 553 -5.98 -33.28 31.14
N PRO A 554 -6.37 -32.33 32.03
CA PRO A 554 -6.67 -30.98 31.52
C PRO A 554 -6.09 -29.75 32.27
N LYS A 555 -6.15 -28.58 31.58
CA LYS A 555 -6.53 -27.22 32.04
C LYS A 555 -5.57 -26.08 31.67
N SER A 556 -6.06 -25.14 30.85
CA SER A 556 -6.07 -23.70 31.18
C SER A 556 -7.13 -22.97 30.34
N GLU A 557 -8.06 -22.29 31.00
CA GLU A 557 -9.06 -21.41 30.38
C GLU A 557 -8.50 -20.00 30.10
N VAL A 558 -9.37 -19.10 29.59
CA VAL A 558 -9.17 -17.64 29.40
C VAL A 558 -8.35 -17.27 28.14
N GLY A 559 -8.79 -16.34 27.29
CA GLY A 559 -10.03 -15.54 27.25
C GLY A 559 -10.13 -14.79 25.91
N GLY A 560 -11.34 -14.38 25.51
CA GLY A 560 -11.60 -13.93 24.13
C GLY A 560 -11.42 -12.43 23.85
N GLY A 561 -11.51 -12.09 22.55
CA GLY A 561 -11.63 -10.73 22.03
C GLY A 561 -10.39 -10.25 21.26
N VAL A 562 -10.50 -9.49 20.16
CA VAL A 562 -11.68 -8.85 19.53
C VAL A 562 -11.52 -8.86 17.99
N GLN A 563 -12.63 -8.98 17.26
CA GLN A 563 -12.68 -8.79 15.80
C GLN A 563 -12.53 -7.30 15.43
N ASP A 564 -11.89 -7.02 14.30
CA ASP A 564 -12.05 -5.74 13.58
C ASP A 564 -12.45 -6.09 12.12
N VAL A 565 -13.64 -5.85 11.56
CA VAL A 565 -14.79 -4.92 11.75
C VAL A 565 -14.83 -3.71 10.81
N HIS A 566 -13.75 -3.41 10.07
CA HIS A 566 -13.80 -2.44 8.96
C HIS A 566 -13.38 -3.04 7.61
N GLY A 567 -14.37 -3.32 6.76
CA GLY A 567 -14.18 -3.48 5.33
C GLY A 567 -14.61 -2.21 4.61
N GLU A 568 -13.66 -1.51 3.98
CA GLU A 568 -13.93 -0.33 3.15
C GLU A 568 -13.39 -0.53 1.72
N ASP A 569 -14.28 -0.27 0.76
CA ASP A 569 -14.13 -0.04 -0.68
C ASP A 569 -13.21 -0.92 -1.56
N ARG A 570 -13.89 -1.74 -2.38
CA ARG A 570 -13.37 -2.35 -3.63
C ARG A 570 -13.41 -1.39 -4.84
N ALA A 571 -13.76 -0.12 -4.66
CA ALA A 571 -13.89 0.87 -5.75
C ALA A 571 -12.55 1.57 -6.12
N THR A 572 -11.50 1.33 -5.33
CA THR A 572 -10.11 1.77 -5.54
C THR A 572 -9.41 1.04 -6.70
N GLU A 573 -9.73 -0.24 -6.93
CA GLU A 573 -8.92 -1.13 -7.79
C GLU A 573 -9.25 -1.07 -9.30
N GLU A 574 -10.43 -0.58 -9.71
CA GLU A 574 -10.82 -0.48 -11.13
C GLU A 574 -10.16 0.70 -11.88
N GLN A 575 -9.29 1.46 -11.23
CA GLN A 575 -8.88 2.77 -11.72
C GLN A 575 -7.69 2.76 -12.67
N LEU A 576 -7.72 3.68 -13.62
CA LEU A 576 -6.56 4.04 -14.44
C LEU A 576 -5.38 4.43 -13.53
N VAL A 577 -4.26 3.72 -13.69
CA VAL A 577 -2.98 3.98 -13.01
C VAL A 577 -1.96 4.49 -14.01
N THR A 578 -1.18 5.51 -13.63
CA THR A 578 -0.10 6.02 -14.47
C THR A 578 1.01 4.97 -14.60
N PRO A 579 1.35 4.50 -15.82
CA PRO A 579 2.33 3.43 -16.04
C PRO A 579 3.75 3.97 -15.96
N TRP A 580 4.16 4.40 -14.77
CA TRP A 580 5.51 4.90 -14.49
C TRP A 580 6.56 3.84 -14.82
N THR A 581 7.60 4.25 -15.54
CA THR A 581 8.78 3.41 -15.81
C THR A 581 9.98 3.99 -15.07
N VAL A 582 10.77 3.11 -14.46
CA VAL A 582 11.99 3.49 -13.73
C VAL A 582 13.20 3.09 -14.55
N SER A 583 14.14 4.02 -14.73
CA SER A 583 15.43 3.77 -15.39
C SER A 583 16.54 4.49 -14.63
N VAL A 584 17.77 4.00 -14.74
CA VAL A 584 18.92 4.60 -14.04
C VAL A 584 19.24 5.96 -14.65
N ALA A 585 18.99 7.02 -13.89
CA ALA A 585 19.31 8.39 -14.31
C ALA A 585 20.81 8.55 -14.54
N SER A 586 21.17 8.94 -15.77
CA SER A 586 22.55 9.18 -16.19
C SER A 586 22.62 10.29 -17.24
N GLY A 587 23.82 10.75 -17.57
CA GLY A 587 24.05 11.82 -18.55
C GLY A 587 23.24 13.09 -18.24
N TYR A 588 22.65 13.68 -19.28
CA TYR A 588 21.80 14.87 -19.11
C TYR A 588 20.51 14.63 -18.33
N THR A 589 19.99 13.40 -18.23
CA THR A 589 18.80 13.11 -17.42
C THR A 589 19.12 13.36 -15.94
N LEU A 590 20.25 12.85 -15.45
CA LEU A 590 20.74 13.08 -14.09
C LEU A 590 21.08 14.56 -13.80
N LEU A 591 21.57 15.30 -14.79
CA LEU A 591 21.87 16.73 -14.64
C LEU A 591 20.64 17.65 -14.68
N ARG A 592 19.52 17.17 -15.23
CA ARG A 592 18.27 17.94 -15.36
C ARG A 592 17.29 17.70 -14.22
N ASP A 593 17.40 16.56 -13.55
CA ASP A 593 16.63 16.22 -12.35
C ASP A 593 17.13 17.02 -11.12
N PRO A 594 16.34 17.93 -10.55
CA PRO A 594 16.78 18.75 -9.42
C PRO A 594 16.98 17.97 -8.11
N ARG A 595 16.33 16.81 -7.94
CA ARG A 595 16.44 15.93 -6.76
C ARG A 595 17.79 15.23 -6.71
N HIS A 596 18.38 14.96 -7.87
CA HIS A 596 19.62 14.20 -8.03
C HIS A 596 20.82 15.02 -8.54
N ASN A 597 20.61 16.19 -9.15
CA ASN A 597 21.69 17.03 -9.65
C ASN A 597 22.58 17.60 -8.52
N LYS A 598 23.89 17.34 -8.60
CA LYS A 598 24.93 17.88 -7.69
C LYS A 598 25.74 19.02 -8.33
N GLY A 599 25.52 19.32 -9.62
CA GLY A 599 26.36 20.22 -10.39
C GLY A 599 27.85 19.85 -10.29
N LEU A 600 28.71 20.83 -10.00
CA LEU A 600 30.15 20.61 -9.87
C LEU A 600 30.59 19.77 -8.63
N VAL A 601 29.66 19.29 -7.78
CA VAL A 601 29.93 18.42 -6.62
C VAL A 601 29.83 16.93 -6.97
N PHE A 602 29.42 16.56 -8.20
CA PHE A 602 29.65 15.19 -8.68
C PHE A 602 31.16 14.90 -8.67
N SER A 603 31.55 13.85 -7.94
CA SER A 603 32.92 13.36 -7.88
C SER A 603 33.34 12.69 -9.19
N GLU A 604 34.64 12.57 -9.46
CA GLU A 604 35.14 11.88 -10.67
C GLU A 604 34.57 10.47 -10.84
N LYS A 605 34.45 9.71 -9.74
CA LYS A 605 33.83 8.37 -9.76
C LYS A 605 32.37 8.40 -10.21
N GLU A 606 31.58 9.32 -9.67
CA GLU A 606 30.17 9.51 -10.08
C GLU A 606 30.06 10.00 -11.53
N ARG A 607 30.99 10.86 -11.98
CA ARG A 607 31.03 11.33 -13.37
C ARG A 607 31.36 10.22 -14.36
N ASN A 608 32.22 9.28 -13.97
CA ASN A 608 32.54 8.10 -14.77
C ASN A 608 31.35 7.13 -14.80
N ALA A 609 30.78 6.78 -13.65
CA ALA A 609 29.69 5.81 -13.53
C ALA A 609 28.39 6.26 -14.22
N HIS A 610 28.06 7.56 -14.15
CA HIS A 610 26.81 8.10 -14.70
C HIS A 610 26.99 8.89 -16.01
N TYR A 611 28.07 8.65 -16.77
CA TYR A 611 28.30 9.26 -18.09
C TYR A 611 28.26 10.81 -18.08
N LEU A 612 28.85 11.45 -17.07
CA LEU A 612 28.94 12.92 -16.94
C LEU A 612 30.32 13.48 -17.34
N LEU A 613 31.29 12.62 -17.67
CA LEU A 613 32.59 13.04 -18.22
C LEU A 613 32.39 13.93 -19.46
N GLY A 614 33.12 15.05 -19.51
CA GLY A 614 33.00 16.04 -20.59
C GLY A 614 31.76 16.94 -20.52
N LEU A 615 30.68 16.53 -19.82
CA LEU A 615 29.48 17.35 -19.64
C LEU A 615 29.64 18.45 -18.57
N LEU A 616 30.61 18.29 -17.67
CA LEU A 616 30.95 19.24 -16.61
C LEU A 616 32.43 19.66 -16.67
N PRO A 617 32.78 20.92 -16.35
CA PRO A 617 34.16 21.37 -16.16
C PRO A 617 34.96 20.45 -15.21
N PRO A 618 36.26 20.25 -15.43
CA PRO A 618 37.06 19.22 -14.74
C PRO A 618 37.14 19.41 -13.22
N VAL A 619 36.95 20.63 -12.71
CA VAL A 619 36.99 20.91 -11.26
C VAL A 619 35.83 20.21 -10.53
N CYS A 620 36.17 19.51 -9.43
CA CYS A 620 35.23 19.10 -8.40
C CYS A 620 35.31 20.11 -7.25
N ILE A 621 34.16 20.59 -6.76
CA ILE A 621 34.09 21.51 -5.60
C ILE A 621 33.20 20.90 -4.51
N THR A 622 33.25 21.47 -3.30
CA THR A 622 32.39 21.03 -2.19
C THR A 622 31.02 21.73 -2.20
N GLN A 623 30.05 21.21 -1.44
CA GLN A 623 28.70 21.77 -1.36
C GLN A 623 28.72 23.17 -0.72
N GLU A 624 29.59 23.38 0.26
CA GLU A 624 29.80 24.64 0.98
C GLU A 624 30.38 25.72 0.04
N LEU A 625 31.25 25.34 -0.89
CA LEU A 625 31.79 26.28 -1.88
C LEU A 625 30.74 26.66 -2.96
N GLN A 626 29.85 25.73 -3.34
CA GLN A 626 28.69 26.06 -4.17
C GLN A 626 27.75 27.03 -3.46
N GLU A 627 27.43 26.76 -2.20
CA GLU A 627 26.57 27.58 -1.36
C GLU A 627 27.13 29.01 -1.21
N LYS A 628 28.40 29.13 -0.80
CA LYS A 628 29.09 30.43 -0.68
C LYS A 628 29.07 31.23 -1.98
N LYS A 629 29.24 30.56 -3.13
CA LYS A 629 29.16 31.20 -4.45
C LYS A 629 27.75 31.69 -4.77
N LEU A 630 26.72 30.91 -4.44
CA LEU A 630 25.32 31.30 -4.68
C LEU A 630 24.88 32.45 -3.77
N LEU A 631 25.20 32.38 -2.48
CA LEU A 631 24.89 33.44 -1.52
C LEU A 631 25.54 34.78 -1.91
N TYR A 632 26.80 34.74 -2.37
CA TYR A 632 27.47 35.91 -2.93
C TYR A 632 26.72 36.52 -4.12
N ASN A 633 26.26 35.69 -5.06
CA ASN A 633 25.46 36.15 -6.21
C ASN A 633 24.08 36.69 -5.78
N ILE A 634 23.41 36.04 -4.83
CA ILE A 634 22.07 36.44 -4.34
C ILE A 634 22.13 37.83 -3.70
N ARG A 635 23.17 38.10 -2.90
CA ARG A 635 23.39 39.41 -2.26
C ARG A 635 23.65 40.54 -3.26
N GLN A 636 24.10 40.24 -4.49
CA GLN A 636 24.27 41.26 -5.54
C GLN A 636 22.95 41.73 -6.17
N TYR A 637 21.88 40.93 -6.11
CA TYR A 637 20.56 41.38 -6.58
C TYR A 637 20.03 42.50 -5.69
N LYS A 638 19.58 43.59 -6.33
CA LYS A 638 19.13 44.82 -5.67
C LYS A 638 17.68 44.76 -5.19
N VAL A 639 16.84 43.96 -5.85
CA VAL A 639 15.40 43.87 -5.58
C VAL A 639 15.08 42.51 -4.94
N PRO A 640 14.30 42.44 -3.83
CA PRO A 640 13.93 41.17 -3.19
C PRO A 640 13.32 40.14 -4.16
N LEU A 641 12.44 40.58 -5.07
CA LEU A 641 11.84 39.72 -6.09
C LEU A 641 12.89 39.03 -7.01
N GLN A 642 14.01 39.69 -7.33
CA GLN A 642 15.09 39.07 -8.10
C GLN A 642 15.79 37.94 -7.31
N ARG A 643 15.94 38.13 -5.99
CA ARG A 643 16.47 37.09 -5.08
C ARG A 643 15.51 35.91 -4.97
N TYR A 644 14.20 36.19 -4.86
CA TYR A 644 13.15 35.15 -4.88
C TYR A 644 13.22 34.33 -6.18
N MET A 645 13.21 34.99 -7.34
CA MET A 645 13.32 34.30 -8.64
C MET A 645 14.59 33.44 -8.76
N ALA A 646 15.74 33.95 -8.29
CA ALA A 646 17.00 33.20 -8.31
C ALA A 646 17.00 31.99 -7.36
N LEU A 647 16.25 32.04 -6.26
CA LEU A 647 16.07 30.95 -5.30
C LEU A 647 15.09 29.89 -5.81
N MET A 648 13.97 30.27 -6.44
CA MET A 648 13.05 29.33 -7.10
C MET A 648 13.74 28.65 -8.30
N ASP A 649 14.48 29.41 -9.12
CA ASP A 649 15.32 28.86 -10.18
C ASP A 649 16.43 27.93 -9.62
N LEU A 650 16.83 28.05 -8.36
CA LEU A 650 17.78 27.14 -7.71
C LEU A 650 17.10 25.84 -7.26
N GLN A 651 15.94 25.93 -6.61
CA GLN A 651 15.12 24.79 -6.20
C GLN A 651 14.87 23.85 -7.39
N GLU A 652 14.42 24.41 -8.51
CA GLU A 652 14.14 23.68 -9.76
C GLU A 652 15.37 23.25 -10.55
N ARG A 653 16.59 23.44 -10.03
CA ARG A 653 17.84 22.94 -10.64
C ARG A 653 18.64 22.03 -9.71
N ASN A 654 18.55 22.23 -8.41
CA ASN A 654 19.34 21.56 -7.39
C ASN A 654 18.68 21.72 -6.01
N GLU A 655 17.71 20.85 -5.75
CA GLU A 655 16.86 20.83 -4.55
C GLU A 655 17.70 20.87 -3.26
N ARG A 656 18.72 20.01 -3.19
CA ARG A 656 19.60 19.86 -2.02
C ARG A 656 20.39 21.13 -1.71
N LEU A 657 20.89 21.81 -2.74
CA LEU A 657 21.62 23.06 -2.57
C LEU A 657 20.71 24.21 -2.16
N PHE A 658 19.49 24.27 -2.69
CA PHE A 658 18.46 25.21 -2.26
C PHE A 658 18.16 25.06 -0.76
N TYR A 659 17.85 23.83 -0.29
CA TYR A 659 17.53 23.62 1.12
C TYR A 659 18.72 23.84 2.05
N LYS A 660 19.95 23.41 1.70
CA LYS A 660 21.13 23.70 2.53
C LYS A 660 21.37 25.20 2.67
N LEU A 661 21.36 25.94 1.55
CA LEU A 661 21.52 27.40 1.56
C LEU A 661 20.47 28.08 2.44
N LEU A 662 19.21 27.62 2.38
CA LEU A 662 18.11 28.17 3.16
C LEU A 662 18.18 27.83 4.66
N ILE A 663 18.65 26.63 5.02
CA ILE A 663 18.82 26.21 6.42
C ILE A 663 19.96 27.00 7.07
N ASP A 664 21.10 27.08 6.40
CA ASP A 664 22.32 27.66 6.97
C ASP A 664 22.28 29.21 6.98
N ASN A 665 21.31 29.83 6.30
CA ASN A 665 21.14 31.28 6.19
C ASN A 665 19.67 31.70 6.39
N VAL A 666 18.94 30.99 7.27
CA VAL A 666 17.48 31.13 7.42
C VAL A 666 17.01 32.56 7.74
N GLU A 667 17.74 33.28 8.59
CA GLU A 667 17.33 34.64 9.00
C GLU A 667 17.39 35.65 7.85
N GLU A 668 18.39 35.56 6.97
CA GLU A 668 18.50 36.42 5.78
C GLU A 668 17.48 36.03 4.71
N LEU A 669 17.29 34.73 4.48
CA LEU A 669 16.56 34.23 3.32
C LEU A 669 15.06 33.99 3.55
N LEU A 670 14.60 33.86 4.80
CA LEU A 670 13.17 33.67 5.12
C LEU A 670 12.31 34.83 4.56
N SER A 671 12.75 36.07 4.75
CA SER A 671 12.05 37.26 4.23
C SER A 671 11.98 37.35 2.70
N ILE A 672 12.82 36.57 2.00
CA ILE A 672 12.91 36.49 0.54
C ILE A 672 12.03 35.36 -0.02
N ILE A 673 12.07 34.17 0.58
CA ILE A 673 11.28 33.01 0.10
C ILE A 673 9.85 32.97 0.65
N TYR A 674 9.59 33.73 1.71
CA TYR A 674 8.32 33.81 2.42
C TYR A 674 7.90 35.28 2.59
N THR A 675 7.12 35.61 3.62
CA THR A 675 6.62 36.96 3.83
C THR A 675 7.75 37.96 4.14
N PRO A 676 7.73 39.18 3.55
CA PRO A 676 6.70 39.74 2.67
C PRO A 676 6.91 39.42 1.17
N THR A 677 8.11 39.03 0.73
CA THR A 677 8.48 38.97 -0.70
C THR A 677 7.64 37.97 -1.51
N VAL A 678 7.21 36.85 -0.91
CA VAL A 678 6.32 35.89 -1.56
C VAL A 678 4.97 36.50 -1.98
N GLY A 679 4.48 37.52 -1.25
CA GLY A 679 3.27 38.24 -1.62
C GLY A 679 3.44 39.07 -2.91
N GLU A 680 4.60 39.73 -3.07
CA GLU A 680 4.95 40.42 -4.32
C GLU A 680 5.09 39.41 -5.48
N ALA A 681 5.68 38.24 -5.20
CA ALA A 681 5.78 37.16 -6.18
C ALA A 681 4.40 36.66 -6.63
N CYS A 682 3.45 36.45 -5.71
CA CYS A 682 2.06 36.10 -6.05
C CYS A 682 1.34 37.20 -6.84
N GLN A 683 1.61 38.49 -6.57
CA GLN A 683 1.04 39.58 -7.38
C GLN A 683 1.55 39.58 -8.82
N LYS A 684 2.82 39.19 -9.03
CA LYS A 684 3.51 39.21 -10.33
C LYS A 684 3.68 37.82 -10.94
N TYR A 685 2.99 36.80 -10.42
CA TYR A 685 3.33 35.40 -10.65
C TYR A 685 3.31 35.01 -12.14
N GLY A 686 2.31 35.46 -12.90
CA GLY A 686 2.24 35.24 -14.34
C GLY A 686 3.40 35.86 -15.12
N CYS A 687 3.81 37.07 -14.76
CA CYS A 687 4.94 37.78 -15.38
C CYS A 687 6.31 37.18 -15.07
N ILE A 688 6.46 36.49 -13.93
CA ILE A 688 7.72 35.87 -13.50
C ILE A 688 7.75 34.34 -13.71
N PHE A 689 6.68 33.76 -14.22
CA PHE A 689 6.53 32.31 -14.42
C PHE A 689 7.61 31.77 -15.36
N ARG A 690 8.28 30.67 -14.95
CA ARG A 690 9.41 30.07 -15.69
C ARG A 690 9.34 28.55 -15.74
N ARG A 691 9.32 27.93 -14.56
CA ARG A 691 9.14 26.49 -14.38
C ARG A 691 7.88 26.28 -13.55
N PRO A 692 7.01 25.32 -13.90
CA PRO A 692 5.85 25.01 -13.09
C PRO A 692 6.29 24.41 -11.75
N GLN A 693 5.67 24.84 -10.66
CA GLN A 693 5.82 24.28 -9.33
C GLN A 693 4.44 23.97 -8.77
N GLY A 694 4.28 22.81 -8.13
CA GLY A 694 2.99 22.34 -7.64
C GLY A 694 2.03 21.87 -8.73
N LEU A 695 0.79 21.62 -8.31
CA LEU A 695 -0.28 21.05 -9.11
C LEU A 695 -1.50 21.99 -9.15
N TYR A 696 -2.00 22.25 -10.35
CA TYR A 696 -3.13 23.15 -10.58
C TYR A 696 -4.37 22.32 -10.90
N ILE A 697 -5.48 22.60 -10.21
CA ILE A 697 -6.77 21.93 -10.40
C ILE A 697 -7.82 23.02 -10.57
N SER A 698 -8.48 23.10 -11.72
CA SER A 698 -9.49 24.13 -11.98
C SER A 698 -10.91 23.55 -12.07
N SER A 699 -11.92 24.41 -12.15
CA SER A 699 -13.31 23.98 -12.40
C SER A 699 -13.48 23.13 -13.68
N LYS A 700 -12.53 23.16 -14.64
CA LYS A 700 -12.54 22.34 -15.85
C LYS A 700 -12.16 20.86 -15.62
N GLU A 701 -11.50 20.58 -14.50
CA GLU A 701 -11.05 19.23 -14.13
C GLU A 701 -12.05 18.52 -13.20
N LYS A 702 -13.21 19.13 -12.94
CA LYS A 702 -14.33 18.50 -12.22
C LYS A 702 -14.72 17.16 -12.85
N GLY A 703 -14.93 16.15 -12.00
CA GLY A 703 -15.13 14.74 -12.35
C GLY A 703 -13.85 13.97 -12.69
N ARG A 704 -12.68 14.62 -12.66
CA ARG A 704 -11.37 14.05 -13.08
C ARG A 704 -10.21 14.47 -12.17
N ILE A 705 -10.47 15.03 -10.98
CA ILE A 705 -9.39 15.52 -10.10
C ILE A 705 -8.40 14.40 -9.75
N LEU A 706 -8.89 13.17 -9.59
CA LEU A 706 -8.05 12.00 -9.32
C LEU A 706 -7.08 11.66 -10.47
N GLU A 707 -7.45 11.92 -11.72
CA GLU A 707 -6.54 11.79 -12.88
C GLU A 707 -5.44 12.87 -12.83
N VAL A 708 -5.79 14.09 -12.40
CA VAL A 708 -4.83 15.20 -12.23
C VAL A 708 -3.81 14.88 -11.13
N LEU A 709 -4.26 14.34 -9.99
CA LEU A 709 -3.37 13.90 -8.91
C LEU A 709 -2.39 12.81 -9.39
N LYS A 710 -2.84 11.88 -10.23
CA LYS A 710 -2.01 10.77 -10.77
C LYS A 710 -0.94 11.20 -11.78
N ASN A 711 -0.97 12.45 -12.25
CA ASN A 711 0.11 13.03 -13.05
C ASN A 711 1.29 13.53 -12.19
N TRP A 712 1.11 13.67 -10.88
CA TRP A 712 2.21 14.01 -9.98
C TRP A 712 3.19 12.82 -9.86
N PRO A 713 4.51 13.04 -10.03
CA PRO A 713 5.47 11.94 -10.15
C PRO A 713 5.80 11.23 -8.82
N GLU A 714 5.59 11.90 -7.68
CA GLU A 714 5.86 11.32 -6.37
C GLU A 714 4.61 10.67 -5.79
N ARG A 715 4.63 9.35 -5.61
CA ARG A 715 3.46 8.60 -5.07
C ARG A 715 3.25 8.79 -3.57
N SER A 716 4.32 8.97 -2.79
CA SER A 716 4.28 8.95 -1.32
C SER A 716 4.16 10.35 -0.70
N ILE A 717 3.07 11.05 -1.02
CA ILE A 717 2.77 12.37 -0.45
C ILE A 717 2.32 12.25 0.99
N GLN A 718 2.89 13.08 1.86
CA GLN A 718 2.61 13.13 3.30
C GLN A 718 2.05 14.48 3.73
N VAL A 719 2.37 15.57 3.01
CA VAL A 719 1.86 16.92 3.27
C VAL A 719 1.45 17.62 1.98
N ILE A 720 0.20 18.07 1.94
CA ILE A 720 -0.37 18.94 0.93
C ILE A 720 -0.60 20.30 1.57
N VAL A 721 -0.18 21.38 0.90
CA VAL A 721 -0.66 22.74 1.20
C VAL A 721 -1.50 23.17 0.02
N VAL A 722 -2.74 23.58 0.28
CA VAL A 722 -3.73 23.94 -0.75
C VAL A 722 -4.30 25.33 -0.48
N THR A 723 -4.49 26.10 -1.55
CA THR A 723 -5.16 27.42 -1.54
C THR A 723 -6.10 27.55 -2.74
N ASP A 724 -7.10 28.42 -2.65
CA ASP A 724 -7.87 28.93 -3.80
C ASP A 724 -7.45 30.36 -4.21
N GLY A 725 -6.51 30.96 -3.46
CA GLY A 725 -6.01 32.31 -3.67
C GLY A 725 -7.03 33.44 -3.45
N GLU A 726 -8.14 33.21 -2.73
CA GLU A 726 -9.15 34.25 -2.49
C GLU A 726 -8.66 35.33 -1.50
N ARG A 727 -7.78 34.98 -0.56
CA ARG A 727 -7.33 35.88 0.50
C ARG A 727 -5.82 35.73 0.76
N ILE A 728 -4.99 35.94 -0.26
CA ILE A 728 -3.53 35.89 -0.10
C ILE A 728 -3.07 36.97 0.88
N LEU A 729 -2.65 36.58 2.09
CA LEU A 729 -2.17 37.47 3.15
C LEU A 729 -3.14 38.64 3.45
N GLY A 730 -2.65 39.88 3.33
CA GLY A 730 -3.42 41.13 3.32
C GLY A 730 -3.60 41.73 1.91
N LEU A 731 -3.32 40.96 0.85
CA LEU A 731 -3.33 41.41 -0.55
C LEU A 731 -4.66 41.11 -1.27
N GLY A 732 -5.47 40.20 -0.72
CA GLY A 732 -6.78 39.82 -1.23
C GLY A 732 -6.71 38.76 -2.33
N ASP A 733 -7.69 38.80 -3.25
CA ASP A 733 -7.86 37.79 -4.29
C ASP A 733 -6.77 37.90 -5.37
N LEU A 734 -5.94 36.87 -5.49
CA LEU A 734 -4.93 36.72 -6.55
C LEU A 734 -5.19 35.48 -7.44
N GLY A 735 -6.27 34.74 -7.20
CA GLY A 735 -6.66 33.57 -7.98
C GLY A 735 -5.55 32.52 -8.09
N CYS A 736 -5.38 31.99 -9.30
CA CYS A 736 -4.36 30.98 -9.63
C CYS A 736 -2.91 31.42 -9.35
N GLN A 737 -2.65 32.73 -9.24
CA GLN A 737 -1.33 33.25 -8.85
C GLN A 737 -0.99 33.04 -7.36
N GLY A 738 -1.94 32.56 -6.55
CA GLY A 738 -1.73 32.19 -5.16
C GLY A 738 -0.73 31.06 -4.91
N MET A 739 -0.38 30.27 -5.95
CA MET A 739 0.51 29.10 -5.85
C MET A 739 1.86 29.37 -5.16
N GLY A 740 2.38 30.60 -5.23
CA GLY A 740 3.61 30.98 -4.52
C GLY A 740 3.55 30.74 -3.01
N ILE A 741 2.36 30.79 -2.39
CA ILE A 741 2.19 30.53 -0.95
C ILE A 741 2.33 29.04 -0.61
N PRO A 742 1.58 28.08 -1.20
CA PRO A 742 1.85 26.65 -1.04
C PRO A 742 3.31 26.24 -1.28
N VAL A 743 3.94 26.77 -2.34
CA VAL A 743 5.35 26.49 -2.66
C VAL A 743 6.29 27.01 -1.56
N GLY A 744 6.06 28.23 -1.07
CA GLY A 744 6.81 28.80 0.06
C GLY A 744 6.63 28.00 1.35
N LYS A 745 5.38 27.71 1.74
CA LYS A 745 5.04 26.93 2.94
C LYS A 745 5.68 25.54 2.93
N LEU A 746 5.61 24.81 1.82
CA LEU A 746 6.22 23.48 1.71
C LEU A 746 7.76 23.53 1.69
N SER A 747 8.33 24.61 1.15
CA SER A 747 9.77 24.87 1.28
C SER A 747 10.19 25.08 2.74
N LEU A 748 9.36 25.74 3.55
CA LEU A 748 9.56 25.87 5.00
C LEU A 748 9.30 24.56 5.77
N TYR A 749 8.33 23.74 5.35
CA TYR A 749 8.14 22.39 5.90
C TYR A 749 9.40 21.53 5.78
N THR A 750 10.11 21.62 4.65
CA THR A 750 11.42 20.98 4.50
C THR A 750 12.50 21.69 5.31
N ALA A 751 12.69 23.00 5.10
CA ALA A 751 13.82 23.73 5.66
C ALA A 751 13.79 23.80 7.19
N LEU A 752 12.61 24.03 7.77
CA LEU A 752 12.42 24.23 9.20
C LEU A 752 11.98 22.93 9.90
N GLY A 753 11.04 22.19 9.29
CA GLY A 753 10.45 20.98 9.86
C GLY A 753 11.14 19.67 9.45
N GLY A 754 12.04 19.69 8.47
CA GLY A 754 12.71 18.48 7.99
C GLY A 754 11.78 17.48 7.28
N ILE A 755 10.60 17.88 6.81
CA ILE A 755 9.79 17.00 5.95
C ILE A 755 10.53 16.79 4.61
N ARG A 756 10.37 15.60 3.99
CA ARG A 756 11.01 15.30 2.71
C ARG A 756 10.34 16.10 1.57
N PRO A 757 11.08 16.83 0.71
CA PRO A 757 10.49 17.58 -0.41
C PRO A 757 9.65 16.71 -1.34
N SER A 758 10.11 15.49 -1.62
CA SER A 758 9.38 14.50 -2.43
C SER A 758 8.09 13.99 -1.80
N ALA A 759 7.81 14.32 -0.53
CA ALA A 759 6.56 14.01 0.16
C ALA A 759 5.65 15.25 0.33
N CYS A 760 6.05 16.38 -0.28
CA CYS A 760 5.33 17.64 -0.26
C CYS A 760 4.64 17.90 -1.62
N LEU A 761 3.37 18.29 -1.61
CA LEU A 761 2.60 18.60 -2.82
C LEU A 761 1.90 19.98 -2.69
N PRO A 762 2.39 21.02 -3.38
CA PRO A 762 1.73 22.32 -3.45
C PRO A 762 0.52 22.22 -4.38
N VAL A 763 -0.65 22.72 -3.96
CA VAL A 763 -1.87 22.70 -4.78
C VAL A 763 -2.51 24.08 -4.85
N THR A 764 -3.02 24.46 -6.02
CA THR A 764 -3.92 25.61 -6.18
C THR A 764 -5.22 25.19 -6.86
N ILE A 765 -6.34 25.55 -6.24
CA ILE A 765 -7.70 25.31 -6.73
C ILE A 765 -8.18 26.56 -7.49
N ASP A 766 -8.20 26.51 -8.82
CA ASP A 766 -8.56 27.65 -9.67
C ASP A 766 -10.04 27.60 -10.08
N VAL A 767 -10.86 28.30 -9.30
CA VAL A 767 -12.29 28.52 -9.57
C VAL A 767 -12.57 29.83 -10.30
N GLY A 768 -11.54 30.50 -10.82
CA GLY A 768 -11.57 31.89 -11.29
C GLY A 768 -11.10 32.89 -10.23
N THR A 769 -11.19 34.19 -10.55
CA THR A 769 -10.83 35.28 -9.63
C THR A 769 -11.79 36.45 -9.76
N ASN A 770 -12.08 37.12 -8.64
CA ASN A 770 -12.86 38.35 -8.61
C ASN A 770 -12.00 39.59 -8.94
N ASN A 771 -10.67 39.44 -9.00
CA ASN A 771 -9.73 40.53 -9.24
C ASN A 771 -9.77 41.05 -10.70
N GLU A 772 -10.44 42.19 -10.88
CA GLU A 772 -10.58 42.90 -12.17
C GLU A 772 -9.26 43.24 -12.87
N LYS A 773 -8.15 43.38 -12.13
CA LYS A 773 -6.83 43.64 -12.74
C LYS A 773 -6.32 42.37 -13.41
N LEU A 774 -6.34 41.24 -12.71
CA LEU A 774 -5.87 39.95 -13.21
C LEU A 774 -6.72 39.41 -14.36
N LEU A 775 -8.05 39.60 -14.31
CA LEU A 775 -8.93 39.23 -15.43
C LEU A 775 -8.54 39.92 -16.76
N LYS A 776 -8.01 41.15 -16.67
CA LYS A 776 -7.59 41.98 -17.81
C LYS A 776 -6.09 41.89 -18.11
N ASP A 777 -5.29 41.29 -17.24
CA ASP A 777 -3.84 41.14 -17.40
C ASP A 777 -3.54 40.01 -18.40
N GLU A 778 -2.88 40.32 -19.51
CA GLU A 778 -2.52 39.34 -20.56
C GLU A 778 -1.66 38.18 -20.03
N PHE A 779 -0.90 38.38 -18.94
CA PHE A 779 -0.03 37.37 -18.34
C PHE A 779 -0.69 36.53 -17.24
N TYR A 780 -1.95 36.81 -16.87
CA TYR A 780 -2.65 35.98 -15.87
C TYR A 780 -2.78 34.53 -16.33
N ILE A 781 -2.31 33.61 -15.47
CA ILE A 781 -2.18 32.17 -15.74
C ILE A 781 -3.43 31.33 -15.43
N GLY A 782 -4.43 31.91 -14.75
CA GLY A 782 -5.62 31.18 -14.32
C GLY A 782 -6.83 31.32 -15.24
N LEU A 783 -7.96 30.77 -14.81
CA LEU A 783 -9.25 30.90 -15.49
C LEU A 783 -9.70 32.37 -15.50
N ARG A 784 -9.86 32.94 -16.70
CA ARG A 784 -10.34 34.31 -16.94
C ARG A 784 -11.85 34.44 -16.76
N GLN A 785 -12.32 34.09 -15.56
CA GLN A 785 -13.71 34.14 -15.13
C GLN A 785 -13.79 34.59 -13.66
N LYS A 786 -14.97 35.06 -13.25
CA LYS A 786 -15.27 35.32 -11.83
C LYS A 786 -15.28 34.01 -11.03
N ARG A 787 -15.08 34.09 -9.71
CA ARG A 787 -15.09 32.91 -8.84
C ARG A 787 -16.42 32.17 -8.95
N ALA A 788 -16.37 30.85 -9.13
CA ALA A 788 -17.51 29.99 -8.86
C ALA A 788 -17.88 30.07 -7.37
N THR A 789 -19.17 29.98 -7.03
CA THR A 789 -19.67 30.14 -5.65
C THR A 789 -20.77 29.13 -5.34
N GLY A 790 -21.03 28.92 -4.03
CA GLY A 790 -22.06 28.01 -3.58
C GLY A 790 -21.78 26.56 -3.99
N GLN A 791 -22.81 25.88 -4.51
CA GLN A 791 -22.77 24.43 -4.76
C GLN A 791 -21.62 23.99 -5.69
N GLU A 792 -21.32 24.76 -6.76
CA GLU A 792 -20.28 24.39 -7.73
C GLU A 792 -18.88 24.33 -7.08
N TYR A 793 -18.57 25.33 -6.26
CA TYR A 793 -17.33 25.43 -5.47
C TYR A 793 -17.25 24.30 -4.43
N SER A 794 -18.33 24.09 -3.68
CA SER A 794 -18.40 23.07 -2.64
C SER A 794 -18.29 21.64 -3.17
N GLU A 795 -18.80 21.37 -4.39
CA GLU A 795 -18.64 20.09 -5.06
C GLU A 795 -17.19 19.86 -5.53
N LEU A 796 -16.55 20.86 -6.14
CA LEU A 796 -15.16 20.75 -6.59
C LEU A 796 -14.21 20.47 -5.42
N LEU A 797 -14.35 21.19 -4.31
CA LEU A 797 -13.55 20.93 -3.11
C LEU A 797 -13.90 19.59 -2.45
N HIS A 798 -15.14 19.11 -2.54
CA HIS A 798 -15.48 17.80 -2.01
C HIS A 798 -14.85 16.66 -2.83
N GLU A 799 -14.87 16.78 -4.16
CA GLU A 799 -14.17 15.87 -5.06
C GLU A 799 -12.65 15.90 -4.80
N PHE A 800 -12.05 17.09 -4.62
CA PHE A 800 -10.63 17.22 -4.29
C PHE A 800 -10.26 16.48 -2.99
N MET A 801 -10.99 16.73 -1.89
CA MET A 801 -10.70 16.09 -0.61
C MET A 801 -10.83 14.57 -0.69
N TYR A 802 -11.89 14.08 -1.35
CA TYR A 802 -12.09 12.64 -1.59
C TYR A 802 -10.96 12.06 -2.44
N ALA A 803 -10.61 12.69 -3.57
CA ALA A 803 -9.55 12.23 -4.46
C ALA A 803 -8.17 12.21 -3.78
N VAL A 804 -7.87 13.19 -2.92
CA VAL A 804 -6.64 13.23 -2.12
C VAL A 804 -6.57 12.07 -1.13
N LYS A 805 -7.62 11.87 -0.32
CA LYS A 805 -7.71 10.72 0.61
C LYS A 805 -7.59 9.40 -0.14
N HIS A 806 -8.25 9.28 -1.29
CA HIS A 806 -8.29 8.08 -2.10
C HIS A 806 -6.92 7.76 -2.72
N ASN A 807 -6.16 8.77 -3.15
CA ASN A 807 -4.87 8.58 -3.82
C ASN A 807 -3.68 8.47 -2.85
N TYR A 808 -3.75 9.09 -1.67
CA TYR A 808 -2.63 9.18 -0.71
C TYR A 808 -2.93 8.62 0.70
N GLY A 809 -4.16 8.17 0.96
CA GLY A 809 -4.59 7.52 2.20
C GLY A 809 -5.03 8.48 3.33
N GLU A 810 -5.55 7.93 4.43
CA GLU A 810 -6.04 8.67 5.61
C GLU A 810 -4.99 9.56 6.31
N LYS A 811 -3.70 9.27 6.11
CA LYS A 811 -2.59 9.86 6.86
C LYS A 811 -1.97 11.09 6.19
N VAL A 812 -2.47 11.49 5.02
CA VAL A 812 -1.97 12.69 4.31
C VAL A 812 -2.45 13.95 5.01
N LEU A 813 -1.52 14.81 5.44
CA LEU A 813 -1.84 16.10 6.02
C LEU A 813 -2.28 17.06 4.92
N ILE A 814 -3.48 17.63 5.07
CA ILE A 814 -4.02 18.64 4.16
C ILE A 814 -4.09 19.97 4.91
N GLN A 815 -3.15 20.86 4.63
CA GLN A 815 -3.14 22.23 5.15
C GLN A 815 -3.89 23.17 4.21
N PHE A 816 -4.98 23.76 4.69
CA PHE A 816 -5.67 24.87 4.03
C PHE A 816 -4.97 26.19 4.34
N GLU A 817 -4.83 27.05 3.32
CA GLU A 817 -4.06 28.29 3.40
C GLU A 817 -4.68 29.42 2.55
N ASP A 818 -4.74 30.65 3.08
CA ASP A 818 -5.16 31.88 2.38
C ASP A 818 -6.55 31.80 1.67
N PHE A 819 -7.46 30.97 2.20
CA PHE A 819 -8.88 30.98 1.83
C PHE A 819 -9.59 32.19 2.45
N ALA A 820 -10.77 32.57 1.94
CA ALA A 820 -11.56 33.61 2.60
C ALA A 820 -12.27 33.10 3.87
N ASN A 821 -12.38 34.01 4.86
CA ASN A 821 -13.02 33.82 6.19
C ASN A 821 -14.21 32.84 6.25
N HIS A 822 -15.14 32.92 5.31
CA HIS A 822 -16.33 32.06 5.32
C HIS A 822 -16.00 30.61 4.91
N ASN A 823 -15.20 30.45 3.85
CA ASN A 823 -14.74 29.17 3.33
C ASN A 823 -13.81 28.46 4.31
N ALA A 824 -12.81 29.15 4.89
CA ALA A 824 -11.84 28.50 5.79
C ALA A 824 -12.50 27.82 7.01
N PHE A 825 -13.44 28.52 7.68
CA PHE A 825 -14.19 27.95 8.80
C PHE A 825 -15.10 26.79 8.37
N GLU A 826 -15.79 26.90 7.24
CA GLU A 826 -16.67 25.83 6.73
C GLU A 826 -15.87 24.58 6.35
N LEU A 827 -14.75 24.75 5.63
CA LEU A 827 -13.87 23.66 5.21
C LEU A 827 -13.23 22.96 6.42
N LEU A 828 -12.70 23.71 7.37
CA LEU A 828 -12.10 23.14 8.58
C LEU A 828 -13.15 22.35 9.39
N ALA A 829 -14.33 22.93 9.65
CA ALA A 829 -15.40 22.27 10.39
C ALA A 829 -16.00 21.04 9.67
N LYS A 830 -16.03 21.05 8.33
CA LYS A 830 -16.54 19.95 7.51
C LYS A 830 -15.56 18.78 7.43
N TYR A 831 -14.26 19.05 7.33
CA TYR A 831 -13.26 18.02 7.05
C TYR A 831 -12.45 17.56 8.28
N CYS A 832 -12.45 18.27 9.41
CA CYS A 832 -11.71 17.86 10.62
C CYS A 832 -12.14 16.50 11.21
N THR A 833 -13.38 16.07 10.96
CA THR A 833 -13.89 14.76 11.39
C THR A 833 -13.51 13.63 10.44
N THR A 834 -13.24 13.94 9.17
CA THR A 834 -13.08 12.97 8.09
C THR A 834 -11.67 12.86 7.52
N HIS A 835 -10.80 13.86 7.74
CA HIS A 835 -9.46 13.93 7.16
C HIS A 835 -8.45 14.47 8.19
N LEU A 836 -7.16 14.20 7.98
CA LEU A 836 -6.08 14.91 8.68
C LEU A 836 -5.93 16.32 8.10
N VAL A 837 -6.78 17.25 8.53
CA VAL A 837 -6.75 18.66 8.09
C VAL A 837 -6.22 19.60 9.16
N PHE A 838 -5.56 20.65 8.70
CA PHE A 838 -5.07 21.78 9.48
C PHE A 838 -5.34 23.07 8.68
N ASN A 839 -5.55 24.19 9.35
CA ASN A 839 -5.58 25.50 8.71
C ASN A 839 -4.61 26.43 9.46
N ASP A 840 -3.56 26.89 8.79
CA ASP A 840 -2.49 27.65 9.47
C ASP A 840 -2.95 29.06 9.87
N ASP A 841 -3.78 29.71 9.05
CA ASP A 841 -4.36 31.02 9.34
C ASP A 841 -5.19 31.07 10.63
N ILE A 842 -5.97 30.01 10.89
CA ILE A 842 -6.81 29.87 12.08
C ILE A 842 -6.02 29.21 13.23
N GLN A 843 -5.55 27.97 13.02
CA GLN A 843 -5.00 27.13 14.09
C GLN A 843 -3.51 27.39 14.33
N GLY A 844 -2.72 27.59 13.27
CA GLY A 844 -1.29 27.89 13.36
C GLY A 844 -1.02 29.26 13.99
N THR A 845 -1.75 30.28 13.54
CA THR A 845 -1.73 31.62 14.13
C THR A 845 -2.16 31.58 15.60
N ALA A 846 -3.20 30.82 15.95
CA ALA A 846 -3.60 30.61 17.34
C ALA A 846 -2.48 29.99 18.19
N CYS A 847 -1.79 28.98 17.66
CA CYS A 847 -0.70 28.31 18.38
C CYS A 847 0.52 29.23 18.63
N VAL A 848 0.98 29.98 17.61
CA VAL A 848 2.15 30.84 17.78
C VAL A 848 1.84 31.97 18.76
N VAL A 849 0.66 32.59 18.65
CA VAL A 849 0.24 33.67 19.55
C VAL A 849 0.06 33.17 20.98
N LEU A 850 -0.56 32.00 21.18
CA LEU A 850 -0.65 31.38 22.51
C LEU A 850 0.74 31.05 23.08
N GLY A 851 1.65 30.51 22.26
CA GLY A 851 3.04 30.26 22.66
C GLY A 851 3.77 31.52 23.11
N GLY A 852 3.62 32.63 22.38
CA GLY A 852 4.16 33.94 22.74
C GLY A 852 3.56 34.49 24.03
N ILE A 853 2.24 34.36 24.23
CA ILE A 853 1.57 34.75 25.48
C ILE A 853 2.08 33.91 26.65
N LEU A 854 2.15 32.59 26.53
CA LEU A 854 2.68 31.69 27.57
C LEU A 854 4.16 31.99 27.91
N ALA A 855 4.95 32.44 26.94
CA ALA A 855 6.30 32.96 27.19
C ALA A 855 6.27 34.32 27.93
N ALA A 856 5.40 35.25 27.52
CA ALA A 856 5.21 36.55 28.15
C ALA A 856 4.71 36.46 29.62
N LEU A 857 3.87 35.46 29.96
CA LEU A 857 3.43 35.25 31.34
C LEU A 857 4.60 35.03 32.32
N LYS A 858 5.73 34.48 31.85
CA LYS A 858 6.97 34.33 32.64
C LYS A 858 7.62 35.66 33.03
N LEU A 859 7.29 36.76 32.33
CA LEU A 859 7.78 38.12 32.59
C LEU A 859 6.82 38.99 33.40
N VAL A 860 5.51 38.70 33.32
CA VAL A 860 4.45 39.45 34.03
C VAL A 860 4.15 38.83 35.39
N CYS A 861 4.37 37.51 35.55
CA CYS A 861 4.01 36.69 36.71
C CYS A 861 2.49 36.62 36.96
N GLY A 862 1.88 35.49 36.61
CA GLY A 862 0.46 35.23 36.80
C GLY A 862 0.00 33.98 36.05
N THR A 863 -1.29 33.66 36.15
CA THR A 863 -1.94 32.60 35.35
C THR A 863 -2.72 33.17 34.18
N LEU A 864 -2.93 32.38 33.12
CA LEU A 864 -3.64 32.83 31.91
C LEU A 864 -5.06 33.35 32.21
N ALA A 865 -5.71 32.82 33.26
CA ALA A 865 -7.07 33.16 33.66
C ALA A 865 -7.21 34.47 34.46
N GLU A 866 -6.11 35.02 34.98
CA GLU A 866 -6.10 36.34 35.63
C GLU A 866 -6.25 37.47 34.61
N HIS A 867 -5.76 37.25 33.39
CA HIS A 867 -5.73 38.22 32.31
C HIS A 867 -7.09 38.47 31.64
N THR A 868 -7.24 39.69 31.11
CA THR A 868 -8.38 40.10 30.27
C THR A 868 -7.84 40.45 28.89
N PHE A 869 -8.45 39.89 27.84
CA PHE A 869 -7.99 39.97 26.46
C PHE A 869 -8.93 40.86 25.64
N LEU A 870 -8.37 41.78 24.85
CA LEU A 870 -9.11 42.55 23.85
C LEU A 870 -8.48 42.38 22.47
N PHE A 871 -9.30 42.05 21.49
CA PHE A 871 -8.89 41.87 20.11
C PHE A 871 -9.44 42.99 19.22
N LEU A 872 -8.58 43.58 18.39
CA LEU A 872 -8.99 44.34 17.22
C LEU A 872 -8.94 43.43 15.99
N GLY A 873 -10.09 43.13 15.41
CA GLY A 873 -10.23 42.13 14.35
C GLY A 873 -10.92 40.88 14.86
N ALA A 874 -12.00 40.49 14.18
CA ALA A 874 -12.80 39.31 14.51
C ALA A 874 -13.04 38.46 13.25
N GLY A 875 -11.95 38.17 12.52
CA GLY A 875 -11.88 37.20 11.43
C GLY A 875 -11.30 35.86 11.89
N GLU A 876 -10.76 35.09 10.95
CA GLU A 876 -10.07 33.80 11.16
C GLU A 876 -9.11 33.83 12.35
N ALA A 877 -7.99 34.54 12.22
CA ALA A 877 -6.94 34.63 13.24
C ALA A 877 -7.50 35.08 14.60
N GLY A 878 -8.19 36.22 14.66
CA GLY A 878 -8.69 36.78 15.93
C GLY A 878 -9.61 35.83 16.71
N THR A 879 -10.51 35.12 16.02
CA THR A 879 -11.41 34.15 16.70
C THR A 879 -10.76 32.80 16.96
N GLY A 880 -9.83 32.35 16.12
CA GLY A 880 -9.02 31.14 16.38
C GLY A 880 -8.09 31.30 17.59
N ILE A 881 -7.37 32.42 17.69
CA ILE A 881 -6.54 32.76 18.84
C ILE A 881 -7.40 32.84 20.11
N ALA A 882 -8.54 33.54 20.05
CA ALA A 882 -9.45 33.69 21.19
C ALA A 882 -9.96 32.32 21.71
N GLU A 883 -10.34 31.41 20.81
CA GLU A 883 -10.82 30.07 21.20
C GLU A 883 -9.71 29.21 21.81
N LEU A 884 -8.49 29.23 21.25
CA LEU A 884 -7.37 28.46 21.80
C LEU A 884 -6.89 29.00 23.17
N ILE A 885 -6.93 30.32 23.37
CA ILE A 885 -6.70 30.93 24.70
C ILE A 885 -7.80 30.50 25.68
N ALA A 886 -9.08 30.51 25.29
CA ALA A 886 -10.19 30.03 26.13
C ALA A 886 -10.04 28.54 26.50
N LEU A 887 -9.60 27.70 25.56
CA LEU A 887 -9.34 26.29 25.79
C LEU A 887 -8.15 26.07 26.73
N MET A 888 -7.05 26.81 26.56
CA MET A 888 -5.91 26.74 27.48
C MET A 888 -6.30 27.18 28.91
N MET A 889 -7.08 28.26 29.05
CA MET A 889 -7.64 28.67 30.34
C MET A 889 -8.54 27.59 30.94
N SER A 890 -9.39 26.95 30.13
CA SER A 890 -10.25 25.84 30.56
C SER A 890 -9.43 24.65 31.07
N LYS A 891 -8.36 24.27 30.35
CA LYS A 891 -7.47 23.16 30.72
C LYS A 891 -6.69 23.43 32.01
N GLN A 892 -6.20 24.66 32.21
CA GLN A 892 -5.47 25.07 33.42
C GLN A 892 -6.39 25.19 34.65
N THR A 893 -7.58 25.76 34.50
CA THR A 893 -8.49 26.06 35.63
C THR A 893 -9.53 24.97 35.92
N LYS A 894 -9.76 24.06 34.97
CA LYS A 894 -10.89 23.12 34.93
C LYS A 894 -12.28 23.79 34.93
N ALA A 895 -12.35 25.11 34.66
CA ALA A 895 -13.61 25.81 34.42
C ALA A 895 -14.15 25.50 33.00
N SER A 896 -15.45 25.73 32.79
CA SER A 896 -16.05 25.55 31.46
C SER A 896 -15.56 26.61 30.47
N LEU A 897 -15.54 26.25 29.17
CA LEU A 897 -15.20 27.17 28.09
C LEU A 897 -16.03 28.47 28.14
N GLU A 898 -17.33 28.40 28.44
CA GLU A 898 -18.19 29.59 28.54
C GLU A 898 -17.75 30.57 29.64
N VAL A 899 -17.22 30.06 30.77
CA VAL A 899 -16.66 30.92 31.82
C VAL A 899 -15.35 31.54 31.35
N CYS A 900 -14.50 30.77 30.67
CA CYS A 900 -13.22 31.23 30.14
C CYS A 900 -13.40 32.32 29.06
N ARG A 901 -14.38 32.15 28.15
CA ARG A 901 -14.68 33.14 27.09
C ARG A 901 -15.08 34.52 27.63
N LYS A 902 -15.63 34.64 28.84
CA LYS A 902 -16.02 35.94 29.45
C LYS A 902 -14.83 36.89 29.70
N LYS A 903 -13.59 36.38 29.70
CA LYS A 903 -12.37 37.18 29.81
C LYS A 903 -11.87 37.75 28.48
N ILE A 904 -12.50 37.36 27.36
CA ILE A 904 -12.03 37.65 26.01
C ILE A 904 -13.07 38.47 25.24
N TRP A 905 -12.64 39.62 24.75
CA TRP A 905 -13.46 40.63 24.07
C TRP A 905 -12.95 40.89 22.66
N LEU A 906 -13.85 41.00 21.69
CA LEU A 906 -13.50 41.21 20.27
C LEU A 906 -14.18 42.46 19.72
N VAL A 907 -13.44 43.24 18.93
CA VAL A 907 -13.91 44.43 18.20
C VAL A 907 -13.86 44.15 16.70
N ASP A 908 -14.95 44.38 15.98
CA ASP A 908 -15.00 44.33 14.52
C ASP A 908 -15.25 45.71 13.91
N SER A 909 -15.41 45.78 12.58
CA SER A 909 -15.62 47.04 11.84
C SER A 909 -16.89 47.81 12.23
N LYS A 910 -17.76 47.26 13.09
CA LYS A 910 -18.94 47.92 13.66
C LYS A 910 -18.83 48.13 15.18
N GLY A 911 -17.64 48.01 15.75
CA GLY A 911 -17.36 48.17 17.18
C GLY A 911 -17.31 46.86 17.97
N LEU A 912 -17.45 46.96 19.29
CA LEU A 912 -17.39 45.85 20.24
C LEU A 912 -18.48 44.80 19.97
N ILE A 913 -18.11 43.53 20.03
CA ILE A 913 -19.02 42.39 19.89
C ILE A 913 -19.75 42.15 21.21
N VAL A 914 -21.08 42.39 21.21
CA VAL A 914 -21.94 42.37 22.40
C VAL A 914 -23.27 41.68 22.13
N SER A 915 -23.97 41.24 23.18
CA SER A 915 -25.21 40.45 23.13
C SER A 915 -26.32 41.12 22.33
N SER A 916 -26.48 42.45 22.44
CA SER A 916 -27.45 43.24 21.69
C SER A 916 -27.25 43.18 20.17
N ARG A 917 -26.01 42.92 19.70
CA ARG A 917 -25.70 42.76 18.27
C ARG A 917 -25.89 41.33 17.75
N ARG A 918 -26.14 40.33 18.61
CA ARG A 918 -26.08 38.88 18.32
C ARG A 918 -26.90 38.42 17.11
N GLY A 919 -28.02 39.07 16.80
CA GLY A 919 -28.82 38.78 15.61
C GLY A 919 -28.13 39.10 14.27
N SER A 920 -27.18 40.05 14.26
CA SER A 920 -26.46 40.53 13.07
C SER A 920 -25.05 39.93 12.88
N LEU A 921 -24.61 39.07 13.81
CA LEU A 921 -23.26 38.51 13.83
C LEU A 921 -23.19 37.17 13.08
N GLN A 922 -22.07 36.93 12.40
CA GLN A 922 -21.71 35.61 11.89
C GLN A 922 -21.66 34.57 13.02
N HIS A 923 -21.92 33.29 12.73
CA HIS A 923 -22.03 32.23 13.74
C HIS A 923 -20.81 32.17 14.68
N PHE A 924 -19.60 32.15 14.12
CA PHE A 924 -18.33 32.09 14.85
C PHE A 924 -18.05 33.30 15.77
N LYS A 925 -18.77 34.43 15.60
CA LYS A 925 -18.70 35.60 16.49
C LYS A 925 -19.63 35.52 17.70
N LYS A 926 -20.69 34.70 17.63
CA LYS A 926 -21.74 34.65 18.67
C LYS A 926 -21.27 34.18 20.06
N PRO A 927 -20.25 33.31 20.21
CA PRO A 927 -19.68 32.94 21.52
C PRO A 927 -19.03 34.11 22.27
N TRP A 928 -18.59 35.15 21.55
CA TRP A 928 -17.91 36.34 22.10
C TRP A 928 -18.86 37.52 22.38
N ALA A 929 -20.15 37.35 22.09
CA ALA A 929 -21.18 38.38 22.24
C ALA A 929 -21.70 38.43 23.69
N HIS A 930 -20.87 38.94 24.59
CA HIS A 930 -21.15 39.09 26.02
C HIS A 930 -22.15 40.22 26.29
N GLU A 931 -22.75 40.22 27.48
CA GLU A 931 -23.61 41.31 27.93
C GLU A 931 -22.77 42.54 28.30
N HIS A 932 -22.87 43.58 27.48
CA HIS A 932 -22.19 44.87 27.65
C HIS A 932 -22.84 45.92 26.74
N GLU A 933 -22.71 47.20 27.12
CA GLU A 933 -23.13 48.32 26.27
C GLU A 933 -22.35 48.36 24.93
N PRO A 934 -22.97 48.75 23.80
CA PRO A 934 -22.28 48.88 22.52
C PRO A 934 -21.22 49.98 22.56
N ILE A 935 -19.98 49.65 22.18
CA ILE A 935 -18.87 50.61 22.05
C ILE A 935 -18.42 50.69 20.59
N GLY A 936 -18.33 51.90 20.04
CA GLY A 936 -17.96 52.14 18.64
C GLY A 936 -16.46 52.24 18.36
N SER A 937 -15.64 52.71 19.31
CA SER A 937 -14.20 52.93 19.11
C SER A 937 -13.33 51.93 19.90
N LEU A 938 -12.12 51.64 19.39
CA LEU A 938 -11.15 50.80 20.11
C LEU A 938 -10.68 51.48 21.41
N LEU A 939 -10.44 52.80 21.38
CA LEU A 939 -9.93 53.55 22.52
C LEU A 939 -10.92 53.51 23.71
N ASP A 940 -12.22 53.63 23.43
CA ASP A 940 -13.25 53.54 24.47
C ASP A 940 -13.38 52.10 24.97
N ALA A 941 -13.25 51.09 24.09
CA ALA A 941 -13.24 49.70 24.50
C ALA A 941 -12.05 49.38 25.43
N VAL A 942 -10.86 49.89 25.13
CA VAL A 942 -9.67 49.78 25.99
C VAL A 942 -9.87 50.45 27.34
N LYS A 943 -10.45 51.66 27.38
CA LYS A 943 -10.73 52.39 28.63
C LYS A 943 -11.78 51.72 29.52
N VAL A 944 -12.81 51.11 28.93
CA VAL A 944 -13.92 50.47 29.65
C VAL A 944 -13.57 49.04 30.07
N ILE A 945 -13.06 48.21 29.16
CA ILE A 945 -12.74 46.80 29.42
C ILE A 945 -11.44 46.65 30.25
N LYS A 946 -10.52 47.62 30.13
CA LYS A 946 -9.19 47.61 30.78
C LYS A 946 -8.43 46.29 30.58
N PRO A 947 -8.17 45.88 29.33
CA PRO A 947 -7.52 44.60 29.04
C PRO A 947 -6.04 44.63 29.45
N THR A 948 -5.53 43.49 29.89
CA THR A 948 -4.09 43.28 30.16
C THR A 948 -3.33 42.87 28.90
N VAL A 949 -4.03 42.28 27.93
CA VAL A 949 -3.51 41.82 26.65
C VAL A 949 -4.32 42.42 25.51
N LEU A 950 -3.66 43.14 24.60
CA LEU A 950 -4.25 43.75 23.42
C LEU A 950 -3.67 43.07 22.16
N ILE A 951 -4.55 42.54 21.31
CA ILE A 951 -4.16 41.73 20.13
C ILE A 951 -4.78 42.33 18.86
N GLY A 952 -3.93 42.68 17.90
CA GLY A 952 -4.29 43.18 16.59
C GLY A 952 -4.25 42.07 15.56
N SER A 953 -5.38 41.84 14.89
CA SER A 953 -5.53 40.88 13.77
C SER A 953 -6.52 41.45 12.74
N SER A 954 -6.41 42.75 12.51
CA SER A 954 -7.41 43.56 11.79
C SER A 954 -7.18 43.69 10.29
N GLY A 955 -5.93 43.52 9.84
CA GLY A 955 -5.47 43.88 8.49
C GLY A 955 -5.43 45.40 8.23
N MET A 956 -5.50 46.24 9.28
CA MET A 956 -5.58 47.70 9.18
C MET A 956 -4.45 48.36 9.98
N GLY A 957 -3.49 48.95 9.26
CA GLY A 957 -2.31 49.60 9.85
C GLY A 957 -2.62 50.82 10.72
N SER A 958 -1.72 51.12 11.66
CA SER A 958 -1.74 52.30 12.54
C SER A 958 -3.02 52.50 13.37
N THR A 959 -3.71 51.41 13.70
CA THR A 959 -4.96 51.42 14.50
C THR A 959 -4.73 51.36 16.01
N PHE A 960 -3.58 50.89 16.47
CA PHE A 960 -3.14 51.05 17.86
C PHE A 960 -2.48 52.42 18.01
N THR A 961 -3.28 53.46 18.12
CA THR A 961 -2.76 54.84 18.23
C THR A 961 -2.02 55.08 19.54
N LYS A 962 -1.30 56.20 19.62
CA LYS A 962 -0.62 56.64 20.84
C LYS A 962 -1.53 56.63 22.06
N GLU A 963 -2.75 57.13 21.93
CA GLU A 963 -3.73 57.19 23.02
C GLU A 963 -4.18 55.78 23.47
N VAL A 964 -4.20 54.81 22.56
CA VAL A 964 -4.51 53.40 22.86
C VAL A 964 -3.37 52.76 23.66
N VAL A 965 -2.12 52.95 23.23
CA VAL A 965 -0.94 52.38 23.92
C VAL A 965 -0.67 53.07 25.26
N GLU A 966 -0.80 54.39 25.34
CA GLU A 966 -0.71 55.15 26.60
C GLU A 966 -1.84 54.76 27.56
N ALA A 967 -3.07 54.51 27.07
CA ALA A 967 -4.14 53.96 27.90
C ALA A 967 -3.78 52.57 28.44
N MET A 968 -3.33 51.65 27.59
CA MET A 968 -2.87 50.31 28.01
C MET A 968 -1.78 50.36 29.08
N ALA A 969 -0.82 51.29 28.94
CA ALA A 969 0.28 51.47 29.91
C ALA A 969 -0.13 52.24 31.18
N SER A 970 -1.31 52.87 31.21
CA SER A 970 -1.78 53.63 32.38
C SER A 970 -2.36 52.76 33.50
N PHE A 971 -2.86 51.56 33.17
CA PHE A 971 -3.47 50.62 34.12
C PHE A 971 -2.84 49.23 34.14
N ASN A 972 -1.83 48.97 33.30
CA ASN A 972 -0.99 47.76 33.36
C ASN A 972 0.48 48.16 33.56
N GLU A 973 1.18 47.53 34.50
CA GLU A 973 2.63 47.75 34.68
C GLU A 973 3.43 47.23 33.48
N LYS A 974 3.01 46.10 32.89
CA LYS A 974 3.58 45.50 31.68
C LYS A 974 2.47 45.08 30.72
N PRO A 975 1.91 46.00 29.89
CA PRO A 975 0.89 45.64 28.92
C PRO A 975 1.46 44.70 27.86
N ILE A 976 0.75 43.62 27.54
CA ILE A 976 1.10 42.75 26.40
C ILE A 976 0.40 43.30 25.16
N ILE A 977 1.16 43.66 24.13
CA ILE A 977 0.65 44.28 22.90
C ILE A 977 1.17 43.48 21.70
N LEU A 978 0.25 42.86 20.96
CA LEU A 978 0.57 41.99 19.82
C LEU A 978 0.00 42.59 18.53
N ALA A 979 0.84 43.10 17.62
CA ALA A 979 0.44 43.73 16.35
C ALA A 979 0.65 42.75 15.18
N LEU A 980 -0.30 41.82 14.99
CA LEU A 980 -0.09 40.61 14.17
C LEU A 980 -0.40 40.81 12.68
N SER A 981 -0.97 41.95 12.28
CA SER A 981 -1.36 42.17 10.88
C SER A 981 -0.15 42.29 9.94
N ASN A 982 -0.31 41.72 8.74
CA ASN A 982 0.74 41.57 7.73
C ASN A 982 0.31 42.15 6.37
N PRO A 983 1.24 42.68 5.55
CA PRO A 983 2.66 42.93 5.83
C PRO A 983 2.84 44.15 6.77
N THR A 984 4.09 44.61 6.99
CA THR A 984 4.45 45.72 7.89
C THR A 984 3.56 46.98 7.74
N SER A 985 3.14 47.32 6.52
CA SER A 985 2.25 48.46 6.26
C SER A 985 0.83 48.32 6.80
N GLN A 986 0.43 47.12 7.23
CA GLN A 986 -0.85 46.83 7.88
C GLN A 986 -0.73 46.53 9.37
N SER A 987 0.49 46.60 9.94
CA SER A 987 0.71 46.36 11.37
C SER A 987 0.00 47.43 12.21
N GLU A 988 -0.72 47.01 13.25
CA GLU A 988 -1.53 47.91 14.08
C GLU A 988 -0.72 49.06 14.72
N CYS A 989 0.55 48.80 15.06
CA CYS A 989 1.59 49.79 15.35
C CYS A 989 2.98 49.18 15.11
N THR A 990 4.01 50.01 15.04
CA THR A 990 5.41 49.57 14.94
C THR A 990 6.01 49.24 16.32
N ALA A 991 7.13 48.52 16.32
CA ALA A 991 7.89 48.26 17.56
C ALA A 991 8.37 49.56 18.22
N GLU A 992 8.89 50.51 17.44
CA GLU A 992 9.36 51.81 17.94
C GLU A 992 8.23 52.57 18.63
N GLU A 993 7.05 52.64 18.02
CA GLU A 993 5.86 53.26 18.61
C GLU A 993 5.41 52.56 19.89
N ALA A 994 5.31 51.22 19.88
CA ALA A 994 4.86 50.43 21.03
C ALA A 994 5.77 50.61 22.26
N TYR A 995 7.09 50.56 22.08
CA TYR A 995 8.06 50.82 23.14
C TYR A 995 8.07 52.31 23.54
N THR A 996 8.09 53.24 22.57
CA THR A 996 8.08 54.70 22.85
C THR A 996 6.88 55.12 23.68
N TRP A 997 5.66 54.77 23.27
CA TRP A 997 4.43 55.20 23.93
C TRP A 997 4.17 54.48 25.26
N SER A 998 4.69 53.27 25.44
CA SER A 998 4.64 52.54 26.73
C SER A 998 5.82 52.84 27.66
N LYS A 999 6.77 53.71 27.27
CA LYS A 999 8.01 54.02 28.01
C LYS A 999 8.90 52.79 28.27
N GLY A 1000 8.84 51.79 27.38
CA GLY A 1000 9.61 50.54 27.47
C GLY A 1000 8.99 49.48 28.37
N HIS A 1001 7.76 49.68 28.83
CA HIS A 1001 7.03 48.73 29.67
C HIS A 1001 6.26 47.66 28.88
N ALA A 1002 5.91 47.92 27.61
CA ALA A 1002 5.15 46.96 26.82
C ALA A 1002 5.97 45.70 26.49
N ILE A 1003 5.34 44.54 26.62
CA ILE A 1003 5.81 43.30 26.02
C ILE A 1003 5.21 43.25 24.61
N PHE A 1004 6.05 43.52 23.62
CA PHE A 1004 5.64 43.67 22.22
C PHE A 1004 6.08 42.50 21.35
N ALA A 1005 5.19 42.06 20.46
CA ALA A 1005 5.52 41.22 19.32
C ALA A 1005 4.62 41.56 18.13
N SER A 1006 5.07 41.19 16.93
CA SER A 1006 4.46 41.62 15.67
C SER A 1006 4.36 40.48 14.65
N GLY A 1007 3.45 40.59 13.68
CA GLY A 1007 3.32 39.60 12.60
C GLY A 1007 4.45 39.71 11.58
N SER A 1008 4.88 40.94 11.27
CA SER A 1008 5.97 41.28 10.35
C SER A 1008 7.24 41.66 11.12
N PRO A 1009 8.45 41.48 10.57
CA PRO A 1009 9.68 41.83 11.25
C PRO A 1009 9.85 43.35 11.40
N PHE A 1010 10.46 43.76 12.52
CA PHE A 1010 10.90 45.13 12.81
C PHE A 1010 12.32 45.12 13.34
N ASP A 1011 13.06 46.21 13.12
CA ASP A 1011 14.41 46.38 13.64
C ASP A 1011 14.42 46.51 15.19
N PRO A 1012 15.55 46.17 15.85
CA PRO A 1012 15.72 46.43 17.28
C PRO A 1012 15.58 47.90 17.65
N VAL A 1013 14.96 48.18 18.80
CA VAL A 1013 14.68 49.54 19.29
C VAL A 1013 15.49 49.80 20.55
N GLU A 1014 16.27 50.87 20.56
CA GLU A 1014 16.97 51.33 21.78
C GLU A 1014 16.12 52.36 22.52
N GLN A 1015 15.81 52.10 23.79
CA GLN A 1015 15.05 53.00 24.64
C GLN A 1015 15.58 52.99 26.08
N ASN A 1016 15.77 54.18 26.66
CA ASN A 1016 16.30 54.36 28.03
C ASN A 1016 17.61 53.60 28.30
N GLY A 1017 18.47 53.46 27.29
CA GLY A 1017 19.74 52.71 27.37
C GLY A 1017 19.59 51.19 27.38
N LYS A 1018 18.39 50.66 27.11
CA LYS A 1018 18.13 49.23 26.90
C LYS A 1018 17.76 48.97 25.45
N LEU A 1019 18.39 47.96 24.84
CA LEU A 1019 18.04 47.45 23.53
C LEU A 1019 16.90 46.42 23.66
N TYR A 1020 15.81 46.66 22.96
CA TYR A 1020 14.66 45.76 22.85
C TYR A 1020 14.66 45.13 21.46
N VAL A 1021 14.61 43.80 21.39
CA VAL A 1021 14.47 43.08 20.12
C VAL A 1021 13.04 42.55 20.04
N PRO A 1022 12.17 43.10 19.17
CA PRO A 1022 10.78 42.69 19.09
C PRO A 1022 10.66 41.28 18.54
N GLY A 1023 9.85 40.43 19.18
CA GLY A 1023 9.57 39.09 18.70
C GLY A 1023 8.65 39.08 17.47
N GLN A 1024 8.89 38.18 16.52
CA GLN A 1024 7.95 37.95 15.41
C GLN A 1024 7.05 36.74 15.70
N ALA A 1025 5.73 36.95 15.75
CA ALA A 1025 4.71 35.93 15.86
C ALA A 1025 4.47 35.24 14.50
N ASN A 1026 5.50 34.54 14.01
CA ASN A 1026 5.49 33.91 12.69
C ASN A 1026 5.03 32.44 12.78
N ASN A 1027 3.98 32.06 12.06
CA ASN A 1027 3.45 30.69 12.04
C ASN A 1027 4.50 29.64 11.63
N ALA A 1028 5.59 30.05 10.98
CA ALA A 1028 6.77 29.22 10.69
C ALA A 1028 7.42 28.59 11.94
N TYR A 1029 7.15 29.08 13.16
CA TYR A 1029 7.51 28.38 14.40
C TYR A 1029 6.68 27.12 14.68
N ILE A 1030 5.44 27.06 14.20
CA ILE A 1030 4.48 26.00 14.54
C ILE A 1030 4.34 24.98 13.42
N PHE A 1031 3.85 25.37 12.24
CA PHE A 1031 3.42 24.40 11.23
C PHE A 1031 4.48 23.37 10.83
N PRO A 1032 5.79 23.69 10.72
CA PRO A 1032 6.79 22.70 10.31
C PRO A 1032 6.98 21.59 11.34
N GLY A 1033 7.09 21.95 12.63
CA GLY A 1033 7.17 20.99 13.73
C GLY A 1033 5.85 20.28 13.98
N PHE A 1034 4.73 20.99 13.87
CA PHE A 1034 3.38 20.44 14.04
C PHE A 1034 3.11 19.34 13.00
N GLY A 1035 3.29 19.64 11.71
CA GLY A 1035 3.09 18.66 10.65
C GLY A 1035 4.12 17.52 10.68
N LEU A 1036 5.37 17.76 11.09
CA LEU A 1036 6.32 16.67 11.34
C LEU A 1036 5.77 15.73 12.44
N GLY A 1037 5.28 16.28 13.56
CA GLY A 1037 4.71 15.50 14.67
C GLY A 1037 3.54 14.62 14.25
N LEU A 1038 2.63 15.14 13.42
CA LEU A 1038 1.52 14.38 12.83
C LEU A 1038 2.03 13.26 11.90
N VAL A 1039 3.00 13.58 11.03
CA VAL A 1039 3.54 12.63 10.03
C VAL A 1039 4.34 11.50 10.68
N ILE A 1040 5.21 11.79 11.66
CA ILE A 1040 6.06 10.75 12.29
C ILE A 1040 5.26 9.78 13.16
N SER A 1041 4.18 10.24 13.79
CA SER A 1041 3.24 9.41 14.57
C SER A 1041 2.19 8.69 13.71
N GLY A 1042 2.09 9.05 12.42
CA GLY A 1042 1.03 8.56 11.54
C GLY A 1042 -0.36 8.96 12.06
N THR A 1043 -0.50 10.20 12.57
CA THR A 1043 -1.75 10.71 13.12
C THR A 1043 -2.83 10.75 12.04
N ILE A 1044 -4.08 10.39 12.37
CA ILE A 1044 -5.21 10.43 11.42
C ILE A 1044 -6.12 11.66 11.55
N ARG A 1045 -6.14 12.35 12.69
CA ARG A 1045 -6.96 13.55 12.93
C ARG A 1045 -6.21 14.55 13.82
N VAL A 1046 -6.36 15.85 13.55
CA VAL A 1046 -5.88 16.92 14.44
C VAL A 1046 -6.85 17.07 15.61
N HIS A 1047 -6.33 17.15 16.84
CA HIS A 1047 -7.09 17.46 18.05
C HIS A 1047 -6.56 18.74 18.69
N ASP A 1048 -7.42 19.52 19.35
CA ASP A 1048 -7.02 20.83 19.90
C ASP A 1048 -5.93 20.71 20.98
N ASP A 1049 -5.87 19.59 21.72
CA ASP A 1049 -4.77 19.32 22.66
C ASP A 1049 -3.39 19.28 21.99
N MET A 1050 -3.30 18.90 20.72
CA MET A 1050 -2.05 18.96 19.95
C MET A 1050 -1.63 20.40 19.67
N LEU A 1051 -2.61 21.29 19.41
CA LEU A 1051 -2.39 22.73 19.22
C LEU A 1051 -1.89 23.37 20.53
N LEU A 1052 -2.51 23.01 21.66
CA LEU A 1052 -2.07 23.41 22.99
C LEU A 1052 -0.64 22.92 23.29
N ALA A 1053 -0.33 21.66 22.99
CA ALA A 1053 0.99 21.07 23.20
C ALA A 1053 2.07 21.73 22.33
N ALA A 1054 1.77 22.07 21.07
CA ALA A 1054 2.67 22.83 20.20
C ALA A 1054 2.96 24.23 20.75
N SER A 1055 1.91 24.92 21.23
CA SER A 1055 2.01 26.25 21.86
C SER A 1055 2.90 26.22 23.10
N GLU A 1056 2.68 25.23 23.98
CA GLU A 1056 3.51 25.02 25.17
C GLU A 1056 4.95 24.65 24.82
N ALA A 1057 5.17 23.77 23.83
CA ALA A 1057 6.49 23.33 23.40
C ALA A 1057 7.34 24.51 22.90
N LEU A 1058 6.73 25.40 22.09
CA LEU A 1058 7.35 26.66 21.66
C LEU A 1058 7.68 27.56 22.86
N ALA A 1059 6.71 27.80 23.75
CA ALA A 1059 6.90 28.64 24.94
C ALA A 1059 8.00 28.10 25.88
N LYS A 1060 8.19 26.77 25.93
CA LYS A 1060 9.26 26.10 26.70
C LYS A 1060 10.66 26.31 26.10
N GLN A 1061 10.80 26.60 24.81
CA GLN A 1061 12.12 26.88 24.18
C GLN A 1061 12.66 28.29 24.49
N VAL A 1062 11.82 29.23 24.95
CA VAL A 1062 12.25 30.60 25.27
C VAL A 1062 13.02 30.61 26.60
N THR A 1063 14.29 30.99 26.54
CA THR A 1063 15.19 31.07 27.70
C THR A 1063 14.99 32.37 28.50
N LYS A 1064 15.46 32.39 29.75
CA LYS A 1064 15.37 33.60 30.59
C LYS A 1064 16.13 34.78 29.98
N GLU A 1065 17.32 34.53 29.42
CA GLU A 1065 18.15 35.55 28.76
C GLU A 1065 17.48 36.19 27.54
N GLN A 1066 16.62 35.45 26.84
CA GLN A 1066 15.81 35.97 25.72
C GLN A 1066 14.68 36.84 26.26
N LEU A 1067 13.96 36.36 27.28
CA LEU A 1067 12.89 37.13 27.95
C LEU A 1067 13.42 38.45 28.54
N ASP A 1068 14.61 38.45 29.15
CA ASP A 1068 15.23 39.66 29.71
C ASP A 1068 15.55 40.71 28.63
N LYS A 1069 15.79 40.28 27.37
CA LYS A 1069 15.95 41.13 26.16
C LYS A 1069 14.61 41.54 25.50
N GLY A 1070 13.47 41.08 26.03
CA GLY A 1070 12.13 41.32 25.48
C GLY A 1070 11.66 40.30 24.44
N LEU A 1071 12.45 39.27 24.14
CA LEU A 1071 12.09 38.23 23.17
C LEU A 1071 11.16 37.19 23.81
N ILE A 1072 9.90 37.15 23.35
CA ILE A 1072 8.91 36.12 23.72
C ILE A 1072 8.87 34.92 22.76
N TYR A 1073 9.77 34.90 21.78
CA TYR A 1073 10.00 33.78 20.85
C TYR A 1073 11.50 33.46 20.80
N PRO A 1074 11.90 32.19 20.60
CA PRO A 1074 13.30 31.82 20.47
C PRO A 1074 13.86 32.23 19.08
N PRO A 1075 15.18 32.42 18.90
CA PRO A 1075 15.77 32.77 17.60
C PRO A 1075 15.55 31.73 16.49
N LEU A 1076 15.45 32.19 15.24
CA LEU A 1076 15.21 31.35 14.06
C LEU A 1076 16.40 30.44 13.71
N GLU A 1077 17.63 30.79 14.10
CA GLU A 1077 18.80 29.88 13.95
C GLU A 1077 18.55 28.47 14.52
N ASN A 1078 17.75 28.35 15.59
CA ASN A 1078 17.47 27.09 16.27
C ASN A 1078 16.17 26.40 15.78
N ILE A 1079 15.56 26.88 14.69
CA ILE A 1079 14.20 26.50 14.25
C ILE A 1079 14.01 24.99 14.01
N ARG A 1080 15.03 24.27 13.56
CA ARG A 1080 14.96 22.79 13.43
C ARG A 1080 14.85 22.10 14.78
N LYS A 1081 15.63 22.53 15.77
CA LYS A 1081 15.54 21.98 17.13
C LYS A 1081 14.20 22.31 17.79
N ILE A 1082 13.70 23.53 17.59
CA ILE A 1082 12.36 23.95 18.04
C ILE A 1082 11.28 23.07 17.37
N SER A 1083 11.38 22.85 16.06
CA SER A 1083 10.46 22.00 15.30
C SER A 1083 10.48 20.55 15.77
N ALA A 1084 11.64 19.98 16.11
CA ALA A 1084 11.75 18.63 16.69
C ALA A 1084 11.07 18.52 18.07
N GLN A 1085 11.20 19.54 18.93
CA GLN A 1085 10.55 19.58 20.24
C GLN A 1085 9.01 19.70 20.13
N ILE A 1086 8.54 20.52 19.19
CA ILE A 1086 7.11 20.63 18.85
C ILE A 1086 6.60 19.31 18.28
N ALA A 1087 7.31 18.71 17.33
CA ALA A 1087 6.95 17.43 16.72
C ALA A 1087 6.84 16.30 17.75
N ALA A 1088 7.80 16.21 18.67
CA ALA A 1088 7.79 15.24 19.76
C ALA A 1088 6.59 15.45 20.72
N SER A 1089 6.27 16.71 21.04
CA SER A 1089 5.15 17.05 21.92
C SER A 1089 3.79 16.77 21.27
N VAL A 1090 3.65 17.06 19.98
CA VAL A 1090 2.45 16.76 19.17
C VAL A 1090 2.28 15.25 18.99
N ALA A 1091 3.36 14.53 18.67
CA ALA A 1091 3.35 13.08 18.56
C ALA A 1091 2.98 12.40 19.89
N ALA A 1092 3.51 12.88 21.02
CA ALA A 1092 3.16 12.37 22.35
C ALA A 1092 1.64 12.44 22.61
N VAL A 1093 1.02 13.61 22.37
CA VAL A 1093 -0.43 13.78 22.50
C VAL A 1093 -1.21 12.90 21.50
N ALA A 1094 -0.69 12.67 20.29
CA ALA A 1094 -1.32 11.75 19.35
C ALA A 1094 -1.31 10.28 19.84
N TYR A 1095 -0.25 9.83 20.52
CA TYR A 1095 -0.24 8.51 21.18
C TYR A 1095 -1.18 8.49 22.40
N GLU A 1096 -1.16 9.52 23.25
CA GLU A 1096 -2.04 9.62 24.44
C GLU A 1096 -3.53 9.58 24.09
N LEU A 1097 -3.93 10.22 22.97
CA LEU A 1097 -5.31 10.26 22.49
C LEU A 1097 -5.71 9.05 21.63
N GLY A 1098 -4.80 8.10 21.37
CA GLY A 1098 -5.06 6.97 20.47
C GLY A 1098 -5.27 7.34 19.00
N LEU A 1099 -4.75 8.50 18.57
CA LEU A 1099 -4.87 9.02 17.20
C LEU A 1099 -3.64 8.73 16.32
N ALA A 1100 -2.54 8.28 16.92
CA ALA A 1100 -1.34 7.82 16.24
C ALA A 1100 -1.48 6.38 15.71
N THR A 1101 -0.98 6.12 14.50
CA THR A 1101 -1.04 4.78 13.86
C THR A 1101 0.33 4.12 13.65
N HIS A 1102 1.44 4.83 13.89
CA HIS A 1102 2.78 4.25 13.89
C HIS A 1102 3.09 3.65 15.26
N LEU A 1103 2.59 2.45 15.53
CA LEU A 1103 2.78 1.73 16.79
C LEU A 1103 3.95 0.74 16.68
N PRO A 1104 4.72 0.51 17.77
CA PRO A 1104 4.61 1.12 19.10
C PRO A 1104 5.22 2.53 19.17
N GLN A 1105 4.86 3.30 20.21
CA GLN A 1105 5.45 4.61 20.50
C GLN A 1105 6.98 4.50 20.73
N PRO A 1106 7.81 5.27 20.01
CA PRO A 1106 9.25 5.35 20.29
C PRO A 1106 9.56 5.91 21.68
N SER A 1107 10.58 5.35 22.34
CA SER A 1107 10.95 5.71 23.72
C SER A 1107 11.50 7.15 23.88
N ASP A 1108 12.10 7.70 22.83
CA ASP A 1108 12.60 9.09 22.77
C ASP A 1108 12.04 9.76 21.51
N LEU A 1109 10.90 10.42 21.65
CA LEU A 1109 10.21 11.09 20.54
C LEU A 1109 10.99 12.27 19.95
N VAL A 1110 11.89 12.90 20.73
CA VAL A 1110 12.73 14.01 20.23
C VAL A 1110 13.79 13.45 19.30
N LYS A 1111 14.56 12.43 19.73
CA LYS A 1111 15.55 11.78 18.86
C LYS A 1111 14.90 11.12 17.66
N PHE A 1112 13.70 10.55 17.82
CA PHE A 1112 12.94 10.00 16.70
C PHE A 1112 12.58 11.10 15.68
N ALA A 1113 12.03 12.24 16.13
CA ALA A 1113 11.74 13.37 15.27
C ALA A 1113 13.00 13.88 14.53
N GLU A 1114 14.12 14.06 15.24
CA GLU A 1114 15.41 14.44 14.65
C GLU A 1114 15.91 13.42 13.60
N SER A 1115 15.77 12.12 13.87
CA SER A 1115 16.17 11.05 12.94
C SER A 1115 15.33 11.01 11.65
N CYS A 1116 14.08 11.47 11.71
CA CYS A 1116 13.17 11.56 10.58
C CYS A 1116 13.41 12.82 9.70
N MET A 1117 14.17 13.81 10.19
CA MET A 1117 14.36 15.06 9.45
C MET A 1117 15.25 14.92 8.20
N TYR A 1118 14.76 15.46 7.09
CA TYR A 1118 15.47 15.58 5.83
C TYR A 1118 16.78 16.36 5.99
N SER A 1119 17.88 15.69 5.66
CA SER A 1119 19.19 16.31 5.49
C SER A 1119 19.42 16.70 4.01
N PRO A 1120 19.77 17.98 3.74
CA PRO A 1120 20.08 18.49 2.40
C PRO A 1120 21.51 18.13 1.94
N VAL A 1121 22.32 17.46 2.78
CA VAL A 1121 23.65 16.98 2.40
C VAL A 1121 23.54 16.07 1.18
N TYR A 1122 24.44 16.22 0.21
CA TYR A 1122 24.41 15.37 -0.98
C TYR A 1122 24.59 13.89 -0.67
N ARG A 1123 23.83 13.06 -1.38
CA ARG A 1123 24.06 11.61 -1.42
C ARG A 1123 25.28 11.29 -2.30
N ARG A 1124 25.82 10.09 -2.13
CA ARG A 1124 26.79 9.47 -3.04
C ARG A 1124 26.01 8.57 -3.99
N TYR A 1125 26.26 8.71 -5.29
CA TYR A 1125 25.71 7.81 -6.30
C TYR A 1125 26.75 6.77 -6.72
N ARG A 1126 26.29 5.65 -7.28
CA ARG A 1126 27.09 4.48 -7.67
C ARG A 1126 26.54 3.89 -8.96
#